data_AF-A0A352JS43-F1
#
_entry.id   AF-A0A352JS43-F1
#
_cell.length_a   1.000
_cell.length_b   1.000
_cell.length_c   1.000
_cell.angle_alpha   90.00
_cell.angle_beta   90.00
_cell.angle_gamma   90.00
#
_symmetry.space_group_name_H-M   'P 1'
#
loop_
_entity.id
_entity.type
_entity.pdbx_description
1 polymer ?
#
loop_
_entity_poly.entity_id
_entity_poly.type
_entity_poly.pdbx_seq_one_letter_code
_entity_poly.pdbx_strand_id
1 'polypeptide(L)'
;EEPGKLYRNSRGHGGLFCSVCHGEPHAIVKSRVDRDNVENINLQGYAGTLNKCETCHGIIPAGAGPHGIQLGDAAPQLGSVVEPNIYPGGHGAVRVSATDVNGDPITLSAELLPPHANFVDSTGGIGGLTFDPDLSQIGSFHVRIIAHSTTKADSQIVTLTVIDTTFVPRNFVLIGWNDLGMHCANQDFSKFVVLPPFNNVHAQAIQVGDSLNPPQILTTGYHVTYEIPGNTYSIGKTNFWDYDQQIFGVNLPDNVGLTGNGMSGNMVAATDNFVVTGIPITPYTDADLTHEDPFQLGLLKLYDSSNQLLATAPPVVPVSNEISCISFGCHTSAQSILTYHAEIAGFNPNAGPILCATCHGSNALGMPGNPNLPSLSQAVHQFHGTRTNDCYKCHPGSKTSCLRDAMSTRHGMTCQNCHGSVTDVGTSIANGRQPWLQEPSCGAAQCHGARYAEQPGQLYRNSKGHGGMFCSACHGEPHAILTSRIARDNVQNIALQSQPGTLSRCITCHGVTPNGPGPHDIITGDQPPILATIPPQSVHVGGHLGIRVTATDANSDPITLTAQLLPLHASFSDSTGGVGGLTFDPDSTQVGPHSIRLIASSTTLADTEMVSISVITGGPGCSYVVGDANGSGTFTGLDVTYSVRYFKGGSPPSYSCECTPGHIWYVSGDVNGSCTFSGLDVTYMVRYFKGGPAAMPCPDCPPIGLMPLVVPNHKNSLGSSAGINLER
;
A
#
# COMPACT_ATOMS: atom_id res chain seq x y z
N GLU A 1 0.70 11.66 62.97
CA GLU A 1 0.54 12.10 64.38
C GLU A 1 1.70 11.56 65.20
N GLU A 2 2.09 12.24 66.28
CA GLU A 2 3.07 11.73 67.25
C GLU A 2 2.50 10.48 67.96
N PRO A 3 3.29 9.41 68.14
CA PRO A 3 2.83 8.22 68.82
C PRO A 3 2.29 8.53 70.23
N GLY A 4 1.07 8.06 70.52
CA GLY A 4 0.44 8.20 71.84
C GLY A 4 -0.21 9.56 72.15
N LYS A 5 -0.25 10.50 71.18
CA LYS A 5 -0.96 11.78 71.33
C LYS A 5 -2.21 11.83 70.45
N LEU A 6 -3.24 12.54 70.92
CA LEU A 6 -4.42 12.86 70.11
C LEU A 6 -4.09 13.94 69.08
N TYR A 7 -4.76 13.96 67.92
CA TYR A 7 -4.66 14.98 66.87
C TYR A 7 -4.49 16.42 67.38
N ARG A 8 -5.37 16.86 68.31
CA ARG A 8 -5.35 18.21 68.90
C ARG A 8 -4.07 18.56 69.68
N ASN A 9 -3.31 17.56 70.08
CA ASN A 9 -2.09 17.66 70.88
C ASN A 9 -0.84 17.20 70.12
N SER A 10 -1.00 16.65 68.91
CA SER A 10 0.09 16.15 68.08
C SER A 10 0.73 17.29 67.31
N ARG A 11 2.05 17.22 67.15
CA ARG A 11 2.86 18.19 66.39
C ARG A 11 3.53 17.54 65.17
N GLY A 12 3.86 18.38 64.19
CA GLY A 12 4.53 17.98 62.95
C GLY A 12 5.68 18.92 62.58
N HIS A 13 5.66 19.43 61.35
CA HIS A 13 6.71 20.31 60.80
C HIS A 13 7.01 21.52 61.68
N GLY A 14 8.28 21.73 62.02
CA GLY A 14 8.73 22.86 62.85
C GLY A 14 8.11 22.92 64.26
N GLY A 15 7.52 21.82 64.75
CA GLY A 15 6.85 21.77 66.06
C GLY A 15 5.44 22.38 66.09
N LEU A 16 4.85 22.69 64.92
CA LEU A 16 3.47 23.16 64.79
C LEU A 16 2.47 22.05 65.12
N PHE A 17 1.36 22.40 65.77
CA PHE A 17 0.26 21.46 66.00
C PHE A 17 -0.41 21.08 64.67
N CYS A 18 -0.86 19.82 64.56
CA CYS A 18 -1.57 19.34 63.38
C CYS A 18 -2.76 20.23 63.00
N SER A 19 -3.49 20.75 64.01
CA SER A 19 -4.64 21.63 63.80
C SER A 19 -4.32 22.98 63.17
N VAL A 20 -3.07 23.46 63.25
CA VAL A 20 -2.66 24.72 62.60
C VAL A 20 -2.66 24.57 61.08
N CYS A 21 -2.25 23.42 60.56
CA CYS A 21 -2.22 23.18 59.13
C CYS A 21 -3.55 22.62 58.61
N HIS A 22 -4.17 21.74 59.39
CA HIS A 22 -5.30 20.92 58.98
C HIS A 22 -6.66 21.39 59.53
N GLY A 23 -6.73 22.36 60.44
CA GLY A 23 -7.98 22.81 61.07
C GLY A 23 -8.34 22.07 62.36
N GLU A 24 -9.44 22.45 63.00
CA GLU A 24 -9.85 21.91 64.31
C GLU A 24 -10.29 20.44 64.26
N PRO A 25 -10.25 19.71 65.40
CA PRO A 25 -10.81 18.36 65.47
C PRO A 25 -12.30 18.37 65.08
N HIS A 26 -12.67 17.49 64.13
CA HIS A 26 -13.99 17.43 63.47
C HIS A 26 -14.31 18.54 62.45
N ALA A 27 -13.40 19.50 62.25
CA ALA A 27 -13.49 20.54 61.22
C ALA A 27 -12.17 20.63 60.44
N ILE A 28 -11.67 19.48 59.97
CA ILE A 28 -10.45 19.42 59.17
C ILE A 28 -10.70 20.07 57.82
N VAL A 29 -9.86 21.02 57.44
CA VAL A 29 -9.95 21.76 56.19
C VAL A 29 -9.54 20.89 55.00
N LYS A 30 -10.28 20.90 53.88
CA LYS A 30 -11.40 21.79 53.54
C LYS A 30 -12.72 21.32 54.18
N SER A 31 -13.29 22.14 55.06
CA SER A 31 -14.60 21.91 55.68
C SER A 31 -15.73 22.32 54.75
N ARG A 32 -16.92 21.73 54.94
CA ARG A 32 -18.15 22.10 54.23
C ARG A 32 -18.76 23.41 54.74
N VAL A 33 -18.31 23.91 55.90
CA VAL A 33 -18.73 25.19 56.46
C VAL A 33 -17.68 26.23 56.09
N ASP A 34 -18.07 27.22 55.27
CA ASP A 34 -17.13 28.20 54.72
C ASP A 34 -16.33 28.97 55.79
N ARG A 35 -16.94 29.20 56.96
CA ARG A 35 -16.29 29.90 58.08
C ARG A 35 -15.07 29.16 58.65
N ASP A 36 -15.07 27.84 58.63
CA ASP A 36 -13.93 27.04 59.11
C ASP A 36 -12.73 27.14 58.16
N ASN A 37 -12.96 27.53 56.90
CA ASN A 37 -11.91 27.65 55.88
C ASN A 37 -11.26 29.04 55.85
N VAL A 38 -11.82 30.04 56.55
CA VAL A 38 -11.44 31.46 56.42
C VAL A 38 -9.97 31.70 56.75
N GLU A 39 -9.46 31.07 57.81
CA GLU A 39 -8.06 31.22 58.23
C GLU A 39 -7.11 30.75 57.12
N ASN A 40 -7.31 29.54 56.61
CA ASN A 40 -6.46 28.99 55.56
C ASN A 40 -6.57 29.77 54.24
N ILE A 41 -7.78 30.22 53.87
CA ILE A 41 -7.96 31.08 52.69
C ILE A 41 -7.14 32.37 52.84
N ASN A 42 -7.16 33.02 54.00
CA ASN A 42 -6.42 34.25 54.24
C ASN A 42 -4.89 34.03 54.20
N LEU A 43 -4.43 32.84 54.59
CA LEU A 43 -3.01 32.51 54.70
C LEU A 43 -2.38 32.00 53.39
N GLN A 44 -3.11 31.27 52.54
CA GLN A 44 -2.57 30.71 51.28
C GLN A 44 -3.34 31.08 50.02
N GLY A 45 -4.49 31.77 50.16
CA GLY A 45 -5.32 32.25 49.04
C GLY A 45 -6.45 31.31 48.62
N TYR A 46 -6.57 30.12 49.23
CA TYR A 46 -7.61 29.14 48.89
C TYR A 46 -7.95 28.21 50.07
N ALA A 47 -9.13 27.58 49.99
CA ALA A 47 -9.64 26.69 51.02
C ALA A 47 -8.99 25.29 50.93
N GLY A 48 -8.32 24.85 52.01
CA GLY A 48 -7.66 23.56 52.09
C GLY A 48 -6.61 23.53 53.20
N THR A 49 -6.03 22.37 53.47
CA THR A 49 -4.88 22.24 54.39
C THR A 49 -3.75 23.20 53.96
N LEU A 50 -3.11 23.87 54.92
CA LEU A 50 -1.97 24.76 54.63
C LEU A 50 -0.81 23.95 54.02
N ASN A 51 -0.49 24.22 52.76
CA ASN A 51 0.63 23.61 52.05
C ASN A 51 1.48 24.63 51.27
N LYS A 52 1.09 25.91 51.25
CA LYS A 52 1.86 26.99 50.65
C LYS A 52 3.01 27.38 51.57
N CYS A 53 4.24 27.06 51.16
CA CYS A 53 5.42 27.17 52.02
C CYS A 53 5.73 28.64 52.38
N GLU A 54 5.43 29.57 51.48
CA GLU A 54 5.65 31.01 51.63
C GLU A 54 4.80 31.62 52.76
N THR A 55 3.72 30.94 53.18
CA THR A 55 2.91 31.37 54.32
C THR A 55 3.73 31.46 55.61
N CYS A 56 4.79 30.65 55.74
CA CYS A 56 5.65 30.65 56.93
C CYS A 56 7.15 30.81 56.62
N HIS A 57 7.60 30.52 55.40
CA HIS A 57 9.01 30.59 55.00
C HIS A 57 9.27 31.82 54.12
N GLY A 58 10.10 32.75 54.59
CA GLY A 58 10.56 33.89 53.79
C GLY A 58 11.63 33.53 52.74
N ILE A 59 12.36 32.44 52.97
CA ILE A 59 13.24 31.76 52.02
C ILE A 59 12.94 30.27 52.18
N ILE A 60 12.48 29.61 51.11
CA ILE A 60 12.06 28.21 51.19
C ILE A 60 13.32 27.31 51.20
N PRO A 61 13.57 26.52 52.27
CA PRO A 61 14.72 25.63 52.32
C PRO A 61 14.61 24.49 51.31
N ALA A 62 15.72 24.07 50.71
CA ALA A 62 15.76 22.87 49.88
C ALA A 62 15.56 21.61 50.75
N GLY A 63 14.51 20.84 50.48
CA GLY A 63 14.19 19.59 51.19
C GLY A 63 12.71 19.20 51.06
N ALA A 64 12.37 18.00 51.54
CA ALA A 64 10.99 17.53 51.60
C ALA A 64 10.21 18.31 52.67
N GLY A 65 9.04 18.86 52.29
CA GLY A 65 8.08 19.45 53.21
C GLY A 65 7.35 18.39 54.06
N PRO A 66 6.42 18.82 54.94
CA PRO A 66 5.55 17.89 55.68
C PRO A 66 4.89 16.88 54.74
N HIS A 67 4.85 15.61 55.15
CA HIS A 67 4.30 14.49 54.37
C HIS A 67 5.00 14.20 53.03
N GLY A 68 6.26 14.62 52.87
CA GLY A 68 7.04 14.29 51.67
C GLY A 68 6.73 15.16 50.45
N ILE A 69 6.06 16.30 50.65
CA ILE A 69 5.81 17.29 49.58
C ILE A 69 7.17 17.78 49.05
N GLN A 70 7.50 17.43 47.81
CA GLN A 70 8.71 17.91 47.11
C GLN A 70 8.39 19.20 46.34
N LEU A 71 9.35 20.14 46.30
CA LEU A 71 9.22 21.38 45.54
C LEU A 71 9.88 21.22 44.16
N GLY A 72 9.07 21.11 43.11
CA GLY A 72 9.47 21.03 41.70
C GLY A 72 8.55 20.13 40.88
N ASP A 73 8.29 20.51 39.62
CA ASP A 73 7.65 19.64 38.59
C ASP A 73 8.55 18.41 38.41
N ALA A 74 8.04 17.21 38.68
CA ALA A 74 8.73 15.94 38.44
C ALA A 74 8.26 15.38 37.10
N ALA A 75 9.16 14.69 36.38
CA ALA A 75 8.74 14.00 35.17
C ALA A 75 7.67 12.95 35.52
N PRO A 76 6.69 12.72 34.62
CA PRO A 76 5.77 11.59 34.77
C PRO A 76 6.60 10.29 34.76
N GLN A 77 6.12 9.24 35.41
CA GLN A 77 6.80 7.95 35.50
C GLN A 77 6.04 6.90 34.70
N LEU A 78 6.67 6.31 33.69
CA LEU A 78 6.12 5.16 32.98
C LEU A 78 6.14 3.91 33.88
N GLY A 79 5.02 3.21 33.92
CA GLY A 79 4.90 1.90 34.55
C GLY A 79 5.57 0.83 33.71
N SER A 80 5.90 -0.31 34.32
CA SER A 80 6.46 -1.46 33.62
C SER A 80 5.49 -1.97 32.55
N VAL A 81 5.94 -2.01 31.30
CA VAL A 81 5.20 -2.59 30.18
C VAL A 81 5.50 -4.08 30.09
N VAL A 82 4.45 -4.91 29.95
CA VAL A 82 4.60 -6.35 29.72
C VAL A 82 4.87 -6.58 28.23
N GLU A 83 5.94 -7.29 27.91
CA GLU A 83 6.34 -7.62 26.54
C GLU A 83 5.76 -8.98 26.11
N PRO A 84 4.73 -9.04 25.25
CA PRO A 84 4.17 -10.30 24.79
C PRO A 84 4.99 -10.88 23.63
N ASN A 85 5.03 -12.22 23.56
CA ASN A 85 5.33 -12.90 22.30
C ASN A 85 4.10 -12.76 21.40
N ILE A 86 4.31 -12.26 20.19
CA ILE A 86 3.27 -12.09 19.17
C ILE A 86 3.57 -13.05 18.03
N TYR A 87 2.54 -13.56 17.36
CA TYR A 87 2.69 -14.50 16.26
C TYR A 87 2.27 -13.82 14.95
N PRO A 88 2.91 -14.13 13.81
CA PRO A 88 2.47 -13.65 12.50
C PRO A 88 0.99 -13.95 12.25
N GLY A 89 0.23 -12.95 11.78
CA GLY A 89 -1.22 -13.00 11.58
C GLY A 89 -2.05 -12.93 12.87
N GLY A 90 -1.41 -12.81 14.04
CA GLY A 90 -2.07 -12.63 15.34
C GLY A 90 -2.27 -11.17 15.72
N HIS A 91 -3.09 -10.91 16.75
CA HIS A 91 -3.29 -9.58 17.32
C HIS A 91 -2.57 -9.45 18.67
N GLY A 92 -1.53 -8.63 18.71
CA GLY A 92 -0.83 -8.25 19.94
C GLY A 92 -1.42 -6.97 20.53
N ALA A 93 -1.65 -6.96 21.84
CA ALA A 93 -2.08 -5.76 22.55
C ALA A 93 -1.28 -5.58 23.85
N VAL A 94 -0.70 -4.40 24.02
CA VAL A 94 0.15 -4.02 25.15
C VAL A 94 -0.47 -2.80 25.82
N ARG A 95 -0.73 -2.89 27.12
CA ARG A 95 -1.22 -1.74 27.91
C ARG A 95 -0.04 -0.92 28.40
N VAL A 96 -0.20 0.40 28.32
CA VAL A 96 0.77 1.39 28.82
C VAL A 96 0.08 2.24 29.88
N SER A 97 0.79 2.51 30.98
CA SER A 97 0.35 3.42 32.01
C SER A 97 1.49 4.30 32.51
N ALA A 98 1.21 5.54 32.85
CA ALA A 98 2.13 6.47 33.48
C ALA A 98 1.43 7.21 34.63
N THR A 99 2.20 7.62 35.64
CA THR A 99 1.71 8.38 36.80
C THR A 99 2.57 9.60 37.04
N ASP A 100 1.97 10.69 37.51
CA ASP A 100 2.67 11.91 37.84
C ASP A 100 2.42 12.26 39.31
N VAL A 101 3.49 12.46 40.07
CA VAL A 101 3.42 12.71 41.53
C VAL A 101 2.89 14.11 41.84
N ASN A 102 3.02 15.06 40.92
CA ASN A 102 2.52 16.42 41.01
C ASN A 102 1.05 16.50 40.57
N GLY A 103 0.53 15.46 39.91
CA GLY A 103 -0.83 15.41 39.39
C GLY A 103 -1.01 16.17 38.08
N ASP A 104 0.09 16.42 37.37
CA ASP A 104 0.05 17.10 36.08
C ASP A 104 -0.65 16.23 35.02
N PRO A 105 -1.36 16.84 34.05
CA PRO A 105 -1.94 16.10 32.94
C PRO A 105 -0.85 15.38 32.14
N ILE A 106 -1.00 14.06 31.98
CA ILE A 106 -0.09 13.22 31.20
C ILE A 106 -0.68 12.98 29.82
N THR A 107 0.16 13.15 28.80
CA THR A 107 -0.10 12.69 27.43
C THR A 107 0.90 11.60 27.07
N LEU A 108 0.45 10.58 26.33
CA LEU A 108 1.30 9.47 25.89
C LEU A 108 1.53 9.53 24.38
N SER A 109 2.74 9.21 23.96
CA SER A 109 3.11 9.06 22.56
C SER A 109 4.00 7.83 22.35
N ALA A 110 4.09 7.38 21.10
CA ALA A 110 4.97 6.29 20.71
C ALA A 110 5.74 6.67 19.43
N GLU A 111 7.01 6.35 19.40
CA GLU A 111 7.91 6.49 18.26
C GLU A 111 8.40 5.10 17.83
N LEU A 112 8.88 4.98 16.59
CA LEU A 112 9.41 3.73 16.02
C LEU A 112 8.39 2.57 16.01
N LEU A 113 7.13 2.89 15.73
CA LEU A 113 6.10 1.87 15.55
C LEU A 113 6.42 1.02 14.32
N PRO A 114 6.52 -0.32 14.43
CA PRO A 114 6.65 -1.16 13.25
C PRO A 114 5.40 -1.05 12.37
N PRO A 115 5.48 -1.40 11.08
CA PRO A 115 4.30 -1.52 10.22
C PRO A 115 3.20 -2.36 10.91
N HIS A 116 1.92 -2.03 10.71
CA HIS A 116 0.78 -2.70 11.37
C HIS A 116 0.71 -2.54 12.91
N ALA A 117 1.58 -1.74 13.52
CA ALA A 117 1.39 -1.30 14.90
C ALA A 117 0.66 0.04 14.95
N ASN A 118 -0.13 0.23 16.00
CA ASN A 118 -0.84 1.47 16.28
C ASN A 118 -0.79 1.78 17.78
N PHE A 119 -0.69 3.05 18.14
CA PHE A 119 -0.71 3.50 19.53
C PHE A 119 -1.86 4.47 19.76
N VAL A 120 -2.61 4.25 20.84
CA VAL A 120 -3.74 5.09 21.24
C VAL A 120 -3.52 5.59 22.65
N ASP A 121 -3.45 6.91 22.83
CA ASP A 121 -3.56 7.56 24.13
C ASP A 121 -5.04 7.64 24.53
N SER A 122 -5.39 7.02 25.66
CA SER A 122 -6.75 7.04 26.23
C SER A 122 -6.93 8.15 27.28
N THR A 123 -5.95 9.06 27.41
CA THR A 123 -5.86 10.19 28.34
C THR A 123 -5.68 9.80 29.81
N GLY A 124 -5.15 10.72 30.62
CA GLY A 124 -4.91 10.47 32.05
C GLY A 124 -3.78 9.49 32.33
N GLY A 125 -2.77 9.44 31.44
CA GLY A 125 -1.63 8.55 31.57
C GLY A 125 -1.95 7.09 31.25
N ILE A 126 -3.05 6.76 30.56
CA ILE A 126 -3.38 5.40 30.13
C ILE A 126 -3.39 5.34 28.61
N GLY A 127 -2.71 4.35 28.03
CA GLY A 127 -2.66 4.13 26.59
C GLY A 127 -2.57 2.65 26.21
N GLY A 128 -2.64 2.37 24.92
CA GLY A 128 -2.56 1.03 24.36
C GLY A 128 -1.77 0.99 23.06
N LEU A 129 -0.88 0.01 22.95
CA LEU A 129 -0.16 -0.35 21.74
C LEU A 129 -0.78 -1.63 21.18
N THR A 130 -1.26 -1.61 19.94
CA THR A 130 -1.69 -2.80 19.20
C THR A 130 -0.70 -3.11 18.09
N PHE A 131 -0.48 -4.39 17.78
CA PHE A 131 0.42 -4.82 16.72
C PHE A 131 -0.08 -6.10 16.06
N ASP A 132 -0.33 -6.02 14.75
CA ASP A 132 -0.80 -7.14 13.91
C ASP A 132 0.30 -7.57 12.93
N PRO A 133 1.37 -8.25 13.38
CA PRO A 133 2.53 -8.56 12.54
C PRO A 133 2.19 -9.55 11.42
N ASP A 134 2.88 -9.44 10.29
CA ASP A 134 2.92 -10.48 9.26
C ASP A 134 4.24 -11.28 9.29
N LEU A 135 4.42 -12.18 8.31
CA LEU A 135 5.61 -13.04 8.21
C LEU A 135 6.91 -12.29 7.91
N SER A 136 6.85 -11.12 7.27
CA SER A 136 8.03 -10.27 7.09
C SER A 136 8.52 -9.69 8.41
N GLN A 137 7.64 -9.67 9.42
CA GLN A 137 7.89 -9.07 10.71
C GLN A 137 8.26 -10.10 11.78
N ILE A 138 8.81 -11.27 11.41
CA ILE A 138 9.40 -12.19 12.40
C ILE A 138 10.72 -11.58 12.92
N GLY A 139 10.83 -11.39 14.22
CA GLY A 139 12.00 -10.73 14.84
C GLY A 139 11.63 -9.87 16.04
N SER A 140 12.53 -8.99 16.44
CA SER A 140 12.34 -8.07 17.58
C SER A 140 12.25 -6.63 17.11
N PHE A 141 11.21 -5.92 17.54
CA PHE A 141 10.97 -4.50 17.25
C PHE A 141 11.05 -3.68 18.53
N HIS A 142 11.70 -2.52 18.47
CA HIS A 142 11.91 -1.67 19.62
C HIS A 142 11.06 -0.41 19.48
N VAL A 143 9.97 -0.35 20.22
CA VAL A 143 9.06 0.80 20.25
C VAL A 143 9.43 1.70 21.41
N ARG A 144 9.58 3.00 21.15
CA ARG A 144 9.85 3.98 22.22
C ARG A 144 8.54 4.62 22.66
N ILE A 145 8.14 4.36 23.90
CA ILE A 145 6.97 4.96 24.52
C ILE A 145 7.43 6.17 25.34
N ILE A 146 6.69 7.28 25.25
CA ILE A 146 7.00 8.53 25.93
C ILE A 146 5.76 9.00 26.69
N ALA A 147 5.95 9.34 27.97
CA ALA A 147 4.97 10.06 28.77
C ALA A 147 5.42 11.50 28.93
N HIS A 148 4.56 12.45 28.56
CA HIS A 148 4.82 13.88 28.65
C HIS A 148 3.93 14.53 29.71
N SER A 149 4.53 15.35 30.57
CA SER A 149 3.84 16.40 31.34
C SER A 149 4.02 17.75 30.63
N THR A 150 3.60 18.84 31.29
CA THR A 150 3.66 20.18 30.69
C THR A 150 5.09 20.66 30.40
N THR A 151 6.10 20.23 31.17
CA THR A 151 7.49 20.65 30.95
C THR A 151 8.52 19.51 30.94
N LYS A 152 8.11 18.28 31.25
CA LYS A 152 9.01 17.12 31.38
C LYS A 152 8.48 15.88 30.68
N ALA A 153 9.36 14.90 30.47
CA ALA A 153 8.99 13.63 29.89
C ALA A 153 9.82 12.49 30.47
N ASP A 154 9.24 11.29 30.47
CA ASP A 154 9.90 10.02 30.72
C ASP A 154 9.68 9.12 29.50
N SER A 155 10.64 8.23 29.21
CA SER A 155 10.55 7.33 28.06
C SER A 155 11.12 5.96 28.34
N GLN A 156 10.45 4.94 27.81
CA GLN A 156 10.86 3.54 27.90
C GLN A 156 10.87 2.89 26.52
N ILE A 157 11.85 2.01 26.27
CA ILE A 157 11.85 1.13 25.10
C ILE A 157 11.11 -0.16 25.47
N VAL A 158 10.14 -0.53 24.64
CA VAL A 158 9.37 -1.78 24.73
C VAL A 158 9.78 -2.67 23.56
N THR A 159 10.17 -3.90 23.85
CA THR A 159 10.54 -4.89 22.83
C THR A 159 9.33 -5.74 22.47
N LEU A 160 8.88 -5.68 21.22
CA LEU A 160 7.88 -6.58 20.67
C LEU A 160 8.60 -7.73 19.96
N THR A 161 8.44 -8.95 20.46
CA THR A 161 9.05 -10.13 19.83
C THR A 161 8.00 -10.91 19.06
N VAL A 162 8.20 -11.00 17.75
CA VAL A 162 7.38 -11.82 16.86
C VAL A 162 8.10 -13.14 16.62
N ILE A 163 7.49 -14.23 17.08
CA ILE A 163 8.01 -15.58 16.92
C ILE A 163 7.03 -16.43 16.14
N ASP A 164 7.55 -17.41 15.42
CA ASP A 164 6.74 -18.45 14.82
C ASP A 164 7.23 -19.83 15.28
N THR A 165 6.40 -20.49 16.08
CA THR A 165 6.70 -21.81 16.64
C THR A 165 5.97 -22.94 15.92
N THR A 166 5.12 -22.62 14.94
CA THR A 166 4.23 -23.59 14.29
C THR A 166 4.70 -23.99 12.90
N PHE A 167 5.68 -23.30 12.31
CA PHE A 167 6.24 -23.69 11.02
C PHE A 167 7.11 -24.94 11.13
N VAL A 168 6.78 -25.94 10.31
CA VAL A 168 7.55 -27.18 10.19
C VAL A 168 8.17 -27.24 8.79
N PRO A 169 9.51 -27.20 8.66
CA PRO A 169 10.19 -27.39 7.39
C PRO A 169 9.82 -28.74 6.75
N ARG A 170 9.70 -28.76 5.42
CA ARG A 170 9.34 -29.96 4.66
C ARG A 170 10.32 -30.16 3.51
N ASN A 171 10.49 -31.42 3.08
CA ASN A 171 11.26 -31.74 1.88
C ASN A 171 10.37 -31.72 0.62
N PHE A 172 9.07 -31.95 0.79
CA PHE A 172 8.08 -31.95 -0.27
C PHE A 172 6.85 -31.15 0.15
N VAL A 173 6.29 -30.42 -0.80
CA VAL A 173 5.06 -29.66 -0.64
C VAL A 173 4.06 -30.12 -1.70
N LEU A 174 2.81 -30.30 -1.30
CA LEU A 174 1.69 -30.52 -2.19
C LEU A 174 0.70 -29.38 -1.96
N ILE A 175 0.25 -28.76 -3.05
CA ILE A 175 -0.71 -27.66 -3.01
C ILE A 175 -1.86 -28.04 -3.92
N GLY A 176 -3.08 -28.10 -3.39
CA GLY A 176 -4.30 -28.37 -4.17
C GLY A 176 -5.21 -27.16 -4.28
N TRP A 177 -6.08 -27.13 -5.29
CA TRP A 177 -7.14 -26.12 -5.46
C TRP A 177 -8.27 -26.61 -6.38
N ASN A 178 -9.47 -26.02 -6.27
CA ASN A 178 -10.51 -26.14 -7.30
C ASN A 178 -10.35 -25.02 -8.36
N ASP A 179 -10.67 -25.32 -9.61
CA ASP A 179 -10.44 -24.43 -10.75
C ASP A 179 -11.43 -23.25 -10.85
N LEU A 180 -12.62 -23.35 -10.27
CA LEU A 180 -13.69 -22.34 -10.36
C LEU A 180 -13.96 -21.59 -9.04
N GLY A 181 -13.52 -22.18 -7.94
CA GLY A 181 -13.82 -21.84 -6.55
C GLY A 181 -15.24 -22.11 -6.06
N MET A 182 -16.14 -22.53 -6.95
CA MET A 182 -17.45 -23.10 -6.62
C MET A 182 -18.03 -23.76 -7.86
N HIS A 183 -18.35 -25.06 -7.78
CA HIS A 183 -19.20 -25.68 -8.79
C HIS A 183 -20.68 -25.56 -8.40
N CYS A 184 -21.56 -25.40 -9.37
CA CYS A 184 -23.00 -25.36 -9.15
C CYS A 184 -23.63 -26.60 -9.80
N ALA A 185 -24.53 -27.29 -9.10
CA ALA A 185 -25.25 -28.43 -9.65
C ALA A 185 -26.77 -28.25 -9.46
N ASN A 186 -27.56 -28.81 -10.38
CA ASN A 186 -28.99 -28.93 -10.16
C ASN A 186 -29.28 -29.77 -8.91
N GLN A 187 -30.27 -29.35 -8.12
CA GLN A 187 -30.78 -30.18 -7.02
C GLN A 187 -31.58 -31.39 -7.54
N ASP A 188 -32.35 -31.19 -8.61
CA ASP A 188 -33.21 -32.19 -9.24
C ASP A 188 -32.99 -32.21 -10.77
N PHE A 189 -32.88 -33.43 -11.33
CA PHE A 189 -32.58 -33.66 -12.74
C PHE A 189 -33.79 -34.13 -13.56
N SER A 190 -34.98 -34.23 -12.96
CA SER A 190 -36.16 -34.87 -13.60
C SER A 190 -36.90 -33.99 -14.63
N LYS A 191 -36.64 -32.67 -14.63
CA LYS A 191 -37.37 -31.71 -15.48
C LYS A 191 -36.48 -30.91 -16.42
N PHE A 192 -35.54 -30.14 -15.89
CA PHE A 192 -34.55 -29.43 -16.69
C PHE A 192 -33.19 -29.48 -16.02
N VAL A 193 -32.14 -29.34 -16.81
CA VAL A 193 -30.75 -29.42 -16.36
C VAL A 193 -29.95 -28.23 -16.86
N VAL A 194 -29.29 -27.56 -15.92
CA VAL A 194 -28.35 -26.46 -16.18
C VAL A 194 -26.92 -26.98 -16.06
N LEU A 195 -26.59 -27.63 -14.94
CA LEU A 195 -25.27 -28.22 -14.70
C LEU A 195 -25.38 -29.55 -13.93
N PRO A 196 -24.56 -30.55 -14.30
CA PRO A 196 -24.48 -31.83 -13.58
C PRO A 196 -23.67 -31.71 -12.28
N PRO A 197 -23.71 -32.72 -11.39
CA PRO A 197 -22.73 -32.87 -10.34
C PRO A 197 -21.33 -33.02 -10.97
N PHE A 198 -20.42 -32.13 -10.61
CA PHE A 198 -19.10 -32.05 -11.22
C PHE A 198 -18.16 -31.24 -10.31
N ASN A 199 -16.87 -31.55 -10.32
CA ASN A 199 -15.85 -30.70 -9.71
C ASN A 199 -14.48 -31.09 -10.29
N ASN A 200 -13.61 -30.11 -10.47
CA ASN A 200 -12.23 -30.35 -10.87
C ASN A 200 -11.31 -29.95 -9.73
N VAL A 201 -10.32 -30.81 -9.44
CA VAL A 201 -9.29 -30.52 -8.46
C VAL A 201 -7.94 -30.65 -9.14
N HIS A 202 -7.10 -29.64 -8.92
CA HIS A 202 -5.73 -29.58 -9.40
C HIS A 202 -4.77 -29.69 -8.22
N ALA A 203 -3.54 -30.13 -8.50
CA ALA A 203 -2.47 -30.09 -7.53
C ALA A 203 -1.09 -29.86 -8.15
N GLN A 204 -0.22 -29.14 -7.46
CA GLN A 204 1.21 -29.06 -7.76
C GLN A 204 2.01 -29.67 -6.63
N ALA A 205 2.84 -30.65 -6.97
CA ALA A 205 3.84 -31.23 -6.10
C ALA A 205 5.18 -30.51 -6.31
N ILE A 206 5.86 -30.17 -5.24
CA ILE A 206 7.10 -29.39 -5.25
C ILE A 206 8.13 -30.10 -4.39
N GLN A 207 9.30 -30.37 -4.94
CA GLN A 207 10.49 -30.63 -4.16
C GLN A 207 11.01 -29.30 -3.61
N VAL A 208 11.15 -29.22 -2.30
CA VAL A 208 11.65 -28.01 -1.63
C VAL A 208 13.12 -27.81 -1.99
N GLY A 209 13.45 -26.59 -2.37
CA GLY A 209 14.81 -26.19 -2.74
C GLY A 209 15.75 -26.05 -1.53
N ASP A 210 16.97 -25.63 -1.82
CA ASP A 210 17.98 -25.26 -0.84
C ASP A 210 18.81 -24.07 -1.35
N SER A 211 19.91 -23.73 -0.67
CA SER A 211 20.78 -22.61 -1.04
C SER A 211 21.46 -22.75 -2.41
N LEU A 212 21.50 -23.97 -2.98
CA LEU A 212 22.17 -24.28 -4.24
C LEU A 212 21.18 -24.66 -5.34
N ASN A 213 20.03 -25.25 -4.97
CA ASN A 213 19.06 -25.81 -5.89
C ASN A 213 17.70 -25.11 -5.74
N PRO A 214 17.13 -24.56 -6.82
CA PRO A 214 15.80 -23.98 -6.76
C PRO A 214 14.73 -25.07 -6.56
N PRO A 215 13.53 -24.70 -6.07
CA PRO A 215 12.40 -25.61 -5.99
C PRO A 215 12.07 -26.23 -7.34
N GLN A 216 11.62 -27.49 -7.35
CA GLN A 216 11.25 -28.19 -8.60
C GLN A 216 9.81 -28.69 -8.54
N ILE A 217 9.03 -28.42 -9.59
CA ILE A 217 7.71 -29.02 -9.78
C ILE A 217 7.88 -30.48 -10.20
N LEU A 218 7.18 -31.37 -9.49
CA LEU A 218 7.26 -32.82 -9.66
C LEU A 218 6.02 -33.35 -10.38
N THR A 219 6.24 -34.10 -11.46
CA THR A 219 5.18 -34.85 -12.17
C THR A 219 5.67 -36.24 -12.58
N THR A 220 6.86 -36.32 -13.19
CA THR A 220 7.44 -37.60 -13.64
C THR A 220 7.98 -38.42 -12.47
N GLY A 221 7.55 -39.68 -12.35
CA GLY A 221 7.99 -40.59 -11.28
C GLY A 221 7.21 -40.46 -9.97
N TYR A 222 6.16 -39.63 -9.96
CA TYR A 222 5.28 -39.40 -8.82
C TYR A 222 3.82 -39.59 -9.23
N HIS A 223 2.96 -39.87 -8.25
CA HIS A 223 1.51 -39.89 -8.46
C HIS A 223 0.79 -39.26 -7.28
N VAL A 224 -0.40 -38.72 -7.53
CA VAL A 224 -1.26 -38.13 -6.51
C VAL A 224 -2.58 -38.87 -6.47
N THR A 225 -3.01 -39.28 -5.27
CA THR A 225 -4.36 -39.79 -5.04
C THR A 225 -5.24 -38.71 -4.42
N TYR A 226 -6.54 -38.76 -4.65
CA TYR A 226 -7.54 -37.91 -4.01
C TYR A 226 -8.63 -38.75 -3.35
N GLU A 227 -9.21 -38.21 -2.29
CA GLU A 227 -10.45 -38.67 -1.67
C GLU A 227 -11.19 -37.47 -1.04
N ILE A 228 -12.48 -37.62 -0.72
CA ILE A 228 -13.26 -36.60 -0.01
C ILE A 228 -13.71 -37.18 1.35
N PRO A 229 -12.94 -36.95 2.43
CA PRO A 229 -13.28 -37.47 3.74
C PRO A 229 -14.68 -37.06 4.18
N GLY A 230 -15.50 -38.05 4.56
CA GLY A 230 -16.89 -37.84 4.98
C GLY A 230 -17.91 -37.72 3.84
N ASN A 231 -17.50 -37.86 2.57
CA ASN A 231 -18.38 -37.92 1.41
C ASN A 231 -17.89 -38.97 0.41
N THR A 232 -18.26 -40.23 0.65
CA THR A 232 -17.72 -41.40 -0.08
C THR A 232 -18.55 -41.83 -1.28
N TYR A 233 -19.78 -41.33 -1.39
CA TYR A 233 -20.71 -41.67 -2.46
C TYR A 233 -21.65 -40.51 -2.77
N SER A 234 -22.25 -40.52 -3.95
CA SER A 234 -23.21 -39.52 -4.42
C SER A 234 -24.52 -40.12 -4.92
N ILE A 235 -24.52 -41.38 -5.35
CA ILE A 235 -25.75 -42.11 -5.73
C ILE A 235 -26.69 -42.17 -4.52
N GLY A 236 -27.91 -41.66 -4.63
CA GLY A 236 -28.85 -41.53 -3.50
C GLY A 236 -28.79 -40.21 -2.73
N LYS A 237 -27.87 -39.29 -3.09
CA LYS A 237 -27.88 -37.88 -2.66
C LYS A 237 -28.48 -36.95 -3.72
N THR A 238 -28.62 -37.47 -4.93
CA THR A 238 -29.20 -36.81 -6.10
C THR A 238 -29.77 -37.87 -7.04
N ASN A 239 -30.70 -37.47 -7.92
CA ASN A 239 -31.29 -38.32 -8.96
C ASN A 239 -30.59 -38.20 -10.33
N PHE A 240 -29.37 -37.65 -10.38
CA PHE A 240 -28.62 -37.47 -11.63
C PHE A 240 -28.49 -38.75 -12.46
N TRP A 241 -28.06 -39.86 -11.84
CA TRP A 241 -27.87 -41.16 -12.52
C TRP A 241 -29.18 -41.80 -13.02
N ASP A 242 -30.35 -41.37 -12.54
CA ASP A 242 -31.62 -41.85 -13.10
C ASP A 242 -31.89 -41.29 -14.51
N TYR A 243 -31.17 -40.22 -14.89
CA TYR A 243 -31.46 -39.43 -16.10
C TYR A 243 -30.24 -39.18 -16.99
N ASP A 244 -29.03 -39.62 -16.61
CA ASP A 244 -27.78 -39.39 -17.36
C ASP A 244 -27.87 -39.86 -18.82
N GLN A 245 -28.53 -40.99 -19.08
CA GLN A 245 -28.73 -41.53 -20.43
C GLN A 245 -29.65 -40.66 -21.27
N GLN A 246 -30.65 -40.03 -20.64
CA GLN A 246 -31.61 -39.14 -21.31
C GLN A 246 -31.02 -37.75 -21.57
N ILE A 247 -30.21 -37.25 -20.63
CA ILE A 247 -29.67 -35.87 -20.64
C ILE A 247 -28.35 -35.81 -21.43
N PHE A 248 -27.44 -36.74 -21.18
CA PHE A 248 -26.06 -36.74 -21.71
C PHE A 248 -25.78 -37.92 -22.66
N GLY A 249 -26.73 -38.83 -22.86
CA GLY A 249 -26.55 -39.97 -23.77
C GLY A 249 -25.60 -41.04 -23.24
N VAL A 250 -25.28 -41.02 -21.95
CA VAL A 250 -24.33 -41.93 -21.29
C VAL A 250 -25.02 -42.71 -20.19
N ASN A 251 -24.61 -43.96 -19.96
CA ASN A 251 -25.07 -44.78 -18.83
C ASN A 251 -23.89 -44.98 -17.88
N LEU A 252 -23.71 -44.03 -16.96
CA LEU A 252 -22.56 -44.00 -16.05
C LEU A 252 -22.75 -45.04 -14.94
N PRO A 253 -21.68 -45.71 -14.49
CA PRO A 253 -21.73 -46.46 -13.26
C PRO A 253 -22.06 -45.55 -12.06
N ASP A 254 -22.70 -46.12 -11.04
CA ASP A 254 -22.99 -45.43 -9.79
C ASP A 254 -21.74 -44.74 -9.23
N ASN A 255 -21.90 -43.49 -8.78
CA ASN A 255 -20.83 -42.66 -8.20
C ASN A 255 -19.69 -42.30 -9.16
N VAL A 256 -19.83 -42.56 -10.46
CA VAL A 256 -18.87 -42.15 -11.49
C VAL A 256 -19.42 -40.95 -12.24
N GLY A 257 -18.61 -39.90 -12.36
CA GLY A 257 -18.94 -38.67 -13.06
C GLY A 257 -18.71 -38.76 -14.56
N LEU A 258 -19.09 -37.70 -15.29
CA LEU A 258 -19.08 -37.64 -16.76
C LEU A 258 -17.69 -37.85 -17.40
N THR A 259 -16.62 -37.68 -16.63
CA THR A 259 -15.22 -37.86 -17.06
C THR A 259 -14.64 -39.22 -16.65
N GLY A 260 -15.45 -40.09 -16.03
CA GLY A 260 -15.02 -41.42 -15.57
C GLY A 260 -14.41 -41.45 -14.17
N ASN A 261 -14.35 -40.32 -13.46
CA ASN A 261 -13.78 -40.23 -12.11
C ASN A 261 -14.87 -40.38 -11.03
N GLY A 262 -14.51 -40.98 -9.89
CA GLY A 262 -15.41 -41.18 -8.75
C GLY A 262 -15.13 -40.23 -7.58
N MET A 263 -15.54 -40.62 -6.37
CA MET A 263 -15.32 -39.85 -5.13
C MET A 263 -13.90 -39.99 -4.56
N SER A 264 -13.10 -40.92 -5.11
CA SER A 264 -11.68 -41.10 -4.80
C SER A 264 -10.98 -41.77 -5.98
N GLY A 265 -9.65 -41.67 -6.03
CA GLY A 265 -8.85 -42.33 -7.06
C GLY A 265 -7.49 -41.68 -7.30
N ASN A 266 -6.92 -41.96 -8.48
CA ASN A 266 -5.69 -41.33 -8.94
C ASN A 266 -6.01 -40.06 -9.73
N MET A 267 -5.21 -39.01 -9.53
CA MET A 267 -5.19 -37.86 -10.41
C MET A 267 -4.36 -38.15 -11.66
N VAL A 268 -4.73 -37.56 -12.79
CA VAL A 268 -3.97 -37.62 -14.04
C VAL A 268 -2.77 -36.66 -13.94
N ALA A 269 -1.56 -37.18 -14.17
CA ALA A 269 -0.38 -36.35 -14.29
C ALA A 269 -0.40 -35.60 -15.63
N ALA A 270 -0.40 -34.27 -15.57
CA ALA A 270 -0.13 -33.39 -16.69
C ALA A 270 1.36 -32.98 -16.69
N THR A 271 1.76 -32.09 -17.58
CA THR A 271 3.15 -31.66 -17.71
C THR A 271 3.70 -31.04 -16.42
N ASP A 272 2.92 -30.19 -15.75
CA ASP A 272 3.37 -29.38 -14.60
C ASP A 272 2.37 -29.34 -13.43
N ASN A 273 1.38 -30.24 -13.43
CA ASN A 273 0.43 -30.42 -12.34
C ASN A 273 -0.19 -31.82 -12.41
N PHE A 274 -0.93 -32.18 -11.38
CA PHE A 274 -1.88 -33.28 -11.38
C PHE A 274 -3.30 -32.70 -11.47
N VAL A 275 -4.20 -33.40 -12.15
CA VAL A 275 -5.60 -32.98 -12.29
C VAL A 275 -6.53 -34.18 -12.19
N VAL A 276 -7.62 -34.01 -11.48
CA VAL A 276 -8.81 -34.86 -11.62
C VAL A 276 -9.97 -33.96 -12.03
N THR A 277 -10.72 -34.39 -13.03
CA THR A 277 -11.89 -33.66 -13.51
C THR A 277 -13.16 -34.44 -13.26
N GLY A 278 -14.28 -33.74 -13.16
CA GLY A 278 -15.61 -34.35 -13.09
C GLY A 278 -15.84 -35.29 -11.92
N ILE A 279 -15.29 -34.97 -10.74
CA ILE A 279 -15.69 -35.62 -9.49
C ILE A 279 -17.19 -35.35 -9.29
N PRO A 280 -18.04 -36.38 -9.15
CA PRO A 280 -19.49 -36.19 -9.03
C PRO A 280 -19.90 -35.86 -7.59
N ILE A 281 -19.18 -34.95 -6.93
CA ILE A 281 -19.45 -34.53 -5.55
C ILE A 281 -20.79 -33.79 -5.46
N THR A 282 -21.50 -34.03 -4.36
CA THR A 282 -22.74 -33.31 -4.00
C THR A 282 -22.51 -32.48 -2.72
N PRO A 283 -23.31 -31.43 -2.47
CA PRO A 283 -23.15 -30.63 -1.26
C PRO A 283 -23.60 -31.36 0.01
N TYR A 284 -23.96 -32.64 -0.06
CA TYR A 284 -24.41 -33.42 1.10
C TYR A 284 -23.33 -34.42 1.53
N THR A 285 -23.01 -34.42 2.81
CA THR A 285 -22.05 -35.37 3.38
C THR A 285 -22.71 -36.73 3.60
N ASP A 286 -21.93 -37.77 3.87
CA ASP A 286 -22.50 -39.10 4.21
C ASP A 286 -23.32 -39.05 5.52
N ALA A 287 -22.99 -38.11 6.41
CA ALA A 287 -23.63 -37.97 7.72
C ALA A 287 -24.88 -37.06 7.69
N ASP A 288 -25.02 -36.17 6.70
CA ASP A 288 -26.15 -35.26 6.56
C ASP A 288 -26.56 -35.15 5.09
N LEU A 289 -27.70 -35.76 4.78
CA LEU A 289 -28.31 -35.79 3.44
C LEU A 289 -29.30 -34.64 3.19
N THR A 290 -29.45 -33.73 4.16
CA THR A 290 -30.51 -32.71 4.16
C THR A 290 -29.97 -31.29 4.18
N HIS A 291 -28.87 -31.04 4.90
CA HIS A 291 -28.23 -29.73 4.95
C HIS A 291 -26.98 -29.72 4.08
N GLU A 292 -26.86 -28.71 3.22
CA GLU A 292 -25.67 -28.52 2.39
C GLU A 292 -24.45 -28.19 3.27
N ASP A 293 -23.37 -28.95 3.09
CA ASP A 293 -22.00 -28.58 3.41
C ASP A 293 -21.25 -28.29 2.09
N PRO A 294 -21.26 -27.05 1.62
CA PRO A 294 -20.75 -26.70 0.29
C PRO A 294 -19.22 -26.58 0.22
N PHE A 295 -18.52 -26.59 1.35
CA PHE A 295 -17.06 -26.32 1.44
C PHE A 295 -16.31 -27.53 1.99
N GLN A 296 -16.57 -28.71 1.45
CA GLN A 296 -15.96 -29.95 1.91
C GLN A 296 -14.46 -29.97 1.58
N LEU A 297 -13.64 -30.51 2.50
CA LEU A 297 -12.21 -30.67 2.26
C LEU A 297 -11.96 -31.98 1.51
N GLY A 298 -11.19 -31.92 0.44
CA GLY A 298 -10.55 -33.08 -0.15
C GLY A 298 -9.32 -33.49 0.67
N LEU A 299 -8.78 -34.67 0.38
CA LEU A 299 -7.48 -35.12 0.86
C LEU A 299 -6.66 -35.64 -0.31
N LEU A 300 -5.67 -34.85 -0.70
CA LEU A 300 -4.69 -35.22 -1.71
C LEU A 300 -3.46 -35.81 -1.04
N LYS A 301 -2.88 -36.85 -1.64
CA LYS A 301 -1.68 -37.54 -1.14
C LYS A 301 -0.69 -37.74 -2.28
N LEU A 302 0.52 -37.24 -2.12
CA LEU A 302 1.63 -37.38 -3.06
C LEU A 302 2.48 -38.61 -2.69
N TYR A 303 2.75 -39.45 -3.68
CA TYR A 303 3.60 -40.62 -3.54
C TYR A 303 4.72 -40.64 -4.58
N ASP A 304 5.85 -41.25 -4.22
CA ASP A 304 6.92 -41.56 -5.15
C ASP A 304 6.71 -42.90 -5.89
N SER A 305 7.67 -43.25 -6.75
CA SER A 305 7.69 -44.53 -7.48
C SER A 305 7.78 -45.79 -6.60
N SER A 306 8.13 -45.64 -5.31
CA SER A 306 8.18 -46.72 -4.32
C SER A 306 6.91 -46.78 -3.45
N ASN A 307 5.88 -46.00 -3.79
CA ASN A 307 4.64 -45.82 -3.02
C ASN A 307 4.88 -45.26 -1.60
N GLN A 308 5.96 -44.51 -1.38
CA GLN A 308 6.17 -43.78 -0.14
C GLN A 308 5.36 -42.48 -0.16
N LEU A 309 4.56 -42.24 0.89
CA LEU A 309 3.84 -40.98 1.08
C LEU A 309 4.83 -39.85 1.39
N LEU A 310 4.81 -38.79 0.58
CA LEU A 310 5.73 -37.65 0.71
C LEU A 310 5.07 -36.39 1.28
N ALA A 311 3.83 -36.10 0.85
CA ALA A 311 3.11 -34.90 1.25
C ALA A 311 1.59 -35.09 1.11
N THR A 312 0.83 -34.27 1.82
CA THR A 312 -0.64 -34.22 1.73
C THR A 312 -1.13 -32.79 1.61
N ALA A 313 -2.27 -32.59 0.96
CA ALA A 313 -2.91 -31.29 0.81
C ALA A 313 -4.43 -31.42 0.99
N PRO A 314 -5.06 -30.56 1.81
CA PRO A 314 -6.52 -30.55 1.98
C PRO A 314 -7.17 -29.33 1.28
N PRO A 315 -7.32 -29.33 -0.06
CA PRO A 315 -8.04 -28.25 -0.74
C PRO A 315 -9.53 -28.34 -0.46
N VAL A 316 -10.24 -27.23 -0.60
CA VAL A 316 -11.71 -27.24 -0.64
C VAL A 316 -12.15 -27.79 -2.00
N VAL A 317 -13.19 -28.62 -2.01
CA VAL A 317 -13.85 -29.16 -3.20
C VAL A 317 -15.29 -28.62 -3.21
N PRO A 318 -15.48 -27.36 -3.65
CA PRO A 318 -16.70 -26.63 -3.37
C PRO A 318 -17.83 -26.99 -4.35
N VAL A 319 -19.02 -27.28 -3.83
CA VAL A 319 -20.21 -27.55 -4.64
C VAL A 319 -21.47 -27.02 -3.96
N SER A 320 -22.42 -26.49 -4.72
CA SER A 320 -23.70 -26.02 -4.20
C SER A 320 -24.87 -26.34 -5.12
N ASN A 321 -26.03 -26.62 -4.52
CA ASN A 321 -27.30 -26.77 -5.22
C ASN A 321 -28.17 -25.49 -5.18
N GLU A 322 -27.63 -24.36 -4.69
CA GLU A 322 -28.36 -23.09 -4.62
C GLU A 322 -28.69 -22.50 -5.99
N ILE A 323 -28.09 -23.00 -7.08
CA ILE A 323 -28.48 -22.60 -8.43
C ILE A 323 -29.93 -23.01 -8.69
N SER A 324 -30.83 -22.03 -8.66
CA SER A 324 -32.26 -22.29 -8.74
C SER A 324 -33.01 -21.12 -9.34
N CYS A 325 -33.95 -21.43 -10.22
CA CYS A 325 -34.92 -20.47 -10.76
C CYS A 325 -36.17 -20.33 -9.87
N ILE A 326 -36.34 -21.24 -8.89
CA ILE A 326 -37.59 -21.41 -8.13
C ILE A 326 -37.42 -20.95 -6.69
N SER A 327 -36.25 -21.18 -6.07
CA SER A 327 -36.04 -21.06 -4.62
C SER A 327 -36.26 -19.64 -4.06
N PHE A 328 -36.17 -18.62 -4.90
CA PHE A 328 -36.45 -17.21 -4.53
C PHE A 328 -37.86 -16.73 -4.93
N GLY A 329 -38.74 -17.64 -5.34
CA GLY A 329 -40.11 -17.32 -5.76
C GLY A 329 -40.21 -16.63 -7.13
N CYS A 330 -39.14 -16.64 -7.93
CA CYS A 330 -39.14 -16.03 -9.27
C CYS A 330 -40.01 -16.81 -10.27
N HIS A 331 -40.04 -18.15 -10.17
CA HIS A 331 -40.87 -19.04 -10.96
C HIS A 331 -41.64 -20.01 -10.07
N THR A 332 -42.86 -20.39 -10.48
CA THR A 332 -43.73 -21.27 -9.68
C THR A 332 -43.32 -22.73 -9.74
N SER A 333 -42.70 -23.17 -10.84
CA SER A 333 -42.21 -24.53 -11.02
C SER A 333 -41.25 -24.65 -12.20
N ALA A 334 -40.47 -25.73 -12.25
CA ALA A 334 -39.66 -26.08 -13.42
C ALA A 334 -40.50 -26.19 -14.70
N GLN A 335 -41.70 -26.77 -14.60
CA GLN A 335 -42.62 -26.89 -15.73
C GLN A 335 -43.07 -25.53 -16.27
N SER A 336 -43.30 -24.54 -15.39
CA SER A 336 -43.69 -23.19 -15.81
C SER A 336 -42.62 -22.54 -16.71
N ILE A 337 -41.35 -22.78 -16.41
CA ILE A 337 -40.20 -22.28 -17.19
C ILE A 337 -40.19 -22.92 -18.58
N LEU A 338 -40.39 -24.25 -18.65
CA LEU A 338 -40.46 -24.97 -19.92
C LEU A 338 -41.68 -24.53 -20.75
N THR A 339 -42.84 -24.29 -20.13
CA THR A 339 -44.05 -23.86 -20.85
C THR A 339 -43.89 -22.50 -21.54
N TYR A 340 -43.00 -21.61 -21.05
CA TYR A 340 -42.68 -20.37 -21.77
C TYR A 340 -42.05 -20.61 -23.16
N HIS A 341 -41.55 -21.81 -23.42
CA HIS A 341 -40.94 -22.20 -24.70
C HIS A 341 -41.93 -22.94 -25.61
N ALA A 342 -43.21 -23.09 -25.22
CA ALA A 342 -44.20 -23.86 -25.99
C ALA A 342 -44.48 -23.29 -27.39
N GLU A 343 -44.20 -22.01 -27.62
CA GLU A 343 -44.34 -21.36 -28.93
C GLU A 343 -43.14 -21.63 -29.87
N ILE A 344 -42.04 -22.19 -29.35
CA ILE A 344 -40.88 -22.55 -30.15
C ILE A 344 -41.22 -23.79 -30.96
N ALA A 345 -41.19 -23.66 -32.29
CA ALA A 345 -41.49 -24.76 -33.20
C ALA A 345 -40.59 -25.99 -32.91
N GLY A 346 -41.23 -27.15 -32.69
CA GLY A 346 -40.53 -28.40 -32.39
C GLY A 346 -40.13 -28.60 -30.93
N PHE A 347 -40.35 -27.63 -30.05
CA PHE A 347 -40.13 -27.78 -28.62
C PHE A 347 -41.35 -28.42 -27.94
N ASN A 348 -41.13 -29.47 -27.14
CA ASN A 348 -42.16 -30.08 -26.32
C ASN A 348 -41.83 -29.88 -24.83
N PRO A 349 -42.59 -29.03 -24.10
CA PRO A 349 -42.34 -28.77 -22.68
C PRO A 349 -42.54 -30.00 -21.78
N ASN A 350 -43.16 -31.07 -22.28
CA ASN A 350 -43.42 -32.31 -21.54
C ASN A 350 -42.44 -33.45 -21.87
N ALA A 351 -41.46 -33.23 -22.76
CA ALA A 351 -40.49 -34.24 -23.17
C ALA A 351 -39.31 -34.41 -22.18
N GLY A 352 -39.43 -33.88 -20.95
CA GLY A 352 -38.36 -33.81 -19.96
C GLY A 352 -37.76 -35.17 -19.58
N PRO A 353 -36.50 -35.18 -19.08
CA PRO A 353 -35.72 -34.00 -18.69
C PRO A 353 -35.04 -33.29 -19.88
N ILE A 354 -35.04 -31.96 -19.85
CA ILE A 354 -34.47 -31.12 -20.91
C ILE A 354 -33.13 -30.53 -20.46
N LEU A 355 -32.05 -30.86 -21.15
CA LEU A 355 -30.76 -30.18 -21.00
C LEU A 355 -30.81 -28.83 -21.72
N CYS A 356 -30.71 -27.73 -20.98
CA CYS A 356 -30.77 -26.39 -21.55
C CYS A 356 -29.69 -26.19 -22.63
N ALA A 357 -28.52 -26.79 -22.43
CA ALA A 357 -27.36 -26.67 -23.30
C ALA A 357 -27.51 -27.34 -24.68
N THR A 358 -28.50 -28.23 -24.85
CA THR A 358 -28.81 -28.83 -26.16
C THR A 358 -29.36 -27.78 -27.14
N CYS A 359 -30.11 -26.80 -26.64
CA CYS A 359 -30.66 -25.71 -27.47
C CYS A 359 -29.83 -24.44 -27.34
N HIS A 360 -29.41 -24.07 -26.12
CA HIS A 360 -28.69 -22.84 -25.83
C HIS A 360 -27.23 -23.13 -25.54
N GLY A 361 -26.31 -22.75 -26.42
CA GLY A 361 -24.88 -23.07 -26.24
C GLY A 361 -24.32 -22.71 -24.86
N SER A 362 -23.43 -23.57 -24.34
CA SER A 362 -22.81 -23.44 -23.01
C SER A 362 -21.35 -23.88 -23.06
N ASN A 363 -20.44 -22.91 -22.89
CA ASN A 363 -19.01 -23.18 -22.80
C ASN A 363 -18.63 -24.01 -21.56
N ALA A 364 -19.40 -23.92 -20.47
CA ALA A 364 -19.19 -24.73 -19.27
C ALA A 364 -19.35 -26.24 -19.54
N LEU A 365 -20.25 -26.61 -20.45
CA LEU A 365 -20.51 -28.00 -20.84
C LEU A 365 -19.82 -28.38 -22.16
N GLY A 366 -19.10 -27.46 -22.80
CA GLY A 366 -18.53 -27.67 -24.13
C GLY A 366 -19.60 -27.93 -25.21
N MET A 367 -20.85 -27.51 -25.00
CA MET A 367 -21.95 -27.79 -25.90
C MET A 367 -22.26 -26.56 -26.76
N PRO A 368 -22.18 -26.65 -28.10
CA PRO A 368 -22.40 -25.50 -28.98
C PRO A 368 -23.87 -25.06 -29.04
N GLY A 369 -24.81 -25.95 -28.71
CA GLY A 369 -26.24 -25.69 -28.83
C GLY A 369 -26.68 -25.39 -30.28
N ASN A 370 -27.83 -24.74 -30.43
CA ASN A 370 -28.29 -24.25 -31.72
C ASN A 370 -27.65 -22.88 -32.02
N PRO A 371 -26.90 -22.71 -33.13
CA PRO A 371 -26.21 -21.47 -33.44
C PRO A 371 -27.16 -20.29 -33.75
N ASN A 372 -28.44 -20.56 -34.02
CA ASN A 372 -29.44 -19.52 -34.25
C ASN A 372 -30.09 -19.01 -32.95
N LEU A 373 -29.74 -19.59 -31.80
CA LEU A 373 -30.25 -19.18 -30.49
C LEU A 373 -29.12 -18.52 -29.69
N PRO A 374 -29.45 -17.56 -28.79
CA PRO A 374 -28.47 -17.05 -27.84
C PRO A 374 -27.93 -18.17 -26.94
N SER A 375 -26.68 -18.04 -26.51
CA SER A 375 -26.10 -18.92 -25.49
C SER A 375 -26.95 -18.93 -24.21
N LEU A 376 -26.85 -19.97 -23.39
CA LEU A 376 -27.67 -20.08 -22.17
C LEU A 376 -27.45 -18.89 -21.24
N SER A 377 -26.18 -18.49 -21.07
CA SER A 377 -25.83 -17.32 -20.28
C SER A 377 -26.44 -16.05 -20.87
N GLN A 378 -26.38 -15.84 -22.19
CA GLN A 378 -26.98 -14.66 -22.81
C GLN A 378 -28.50 -14.63 -22.61
N ALA A 379 -29.18 -15.75 -22.90
CA ALA A 379 -30.64 -15.85 -22.81
C ALA A 379 -31.15 -15.51 -21.40
N VAL A 380 -30.52 -16.10 -20.38
CA VAL A 380 -30.90 -15.87 -18.98
C VAL A 380 -30.60 -14.44 -18.55
N HIS A 381 -29.41 -13.90 -18.83
CA HIS A 381 -29.05 -12.56 -18.36
C HIS A 381 -29.83 -11.45 -19.08
N GLN A 382 -30.05 -11.58 -20.39
CA GLN A 382 -30.85 -10.59 -21.14
C GLN A 382 -32.32 -10.59 -20.68
N PHE A 383 -32.90 -11.77 -20.42
CA PHE A 383 -34.27 -11.83 -19.93
C PHE A 383 -34.38 -11.24 -18.50
N HIS A 384 -33.45 -11.56 -17.61
CA HIS A 384 -33.57 -11.15 -16.20
C HIS A 384 -32.96 -9.77 -15.88
N GLY A 385 -32.21 -9.15 -16.80
CA GLY A 385 -31.48 -7.90 -16.56
C GLY A 385 -32.35 -6.72 -16.09
N THR A 386 -33.60 -6.63 -16.56
CA THR A 386 -34.56 -5.59 -16.13
C THR A 386 -35.39 -5.99 -14.91
N ARG A 387 -35.25 -7.23 -14.42
CA ARG A 387 -36.06 -7.81 -13.35
C ARG A 387 -35.31 -7.89 -12.02
N THR A 388 -33.99 -8.06 -12.07
CA THR A 388 -33.15 -8.07 -10.87
C THR A 388 -31.71 -7.72 -11.20
N ASN A 389 -31.00 -7.21 -10.19
CA ASN A 389 -29.56 -7.03 -10.22
C ASN A 389 -28.85 -7.80 -9.09
N ASP A 390 -29.58 -8.67 -8.39
CA ASP A 390 -29.04 -9.50 -7.31
C ASP A 390 -28.63 -10.86 -7.88
N CYS A 391 -27.32 -11.04 -8.06
CA CYS A 391 -26.73 -12.24 -8.64
C CYS A 391 -27.07 -13.51 -7.83
N TYR A 392 -27.23 -13.37 -6.51
CA TYR A 392 -27.46 -14.49 -5.59
C TYR A 392 -28.89 -15.03 -5.61
N LYS A 393 -29.79 -14.40 -6.37
CA LYS A 393 -31.10 -15.00 -6.68
C LYS A 393 -31.02 -16.18 -7.64
N CYS A 394 -29.92 -16.31 -8.37
CA CYS A 394 -29.73 -17.37 -9.36
C CYS A 394 -28.44 -18.16 -9.12
N HIS A 395 -27.37 -17.48 -8.66
CA HIS A 395 -26.09 -18.10 -8.35
C HIS A 395 -25.96 -18.42 -6.86
N PRO A 396 -25.16 -19.44 -6.48
CA PRO A 396 -24.94 -19.76 -5.08
C PRO A 396 -24.42 -18.57 -4.27
N GLY A 397 -25.02 -18.30 -3.12
CA GLY A 397 -24.98 -16.93 -2.61
C GLY A 397 -25.67 -16.68 -1.29
N SER A 398 -26.96 -17.02 -1.20
CA SER A 398 -27.75 -16.70 0.01
C SER A 398 -27.29 -17.48 1.24
N LYS A 399 -26.74 -18.68 1.03
CA LYS A 399 -26.13 -19.51 2.08
C LYS A 399 -24.64 -19.73 1.83
N THR A 400 -24.29 -20.17 0.62
CA THR A 400 -22.90 -20.55 0.31
C THR A 400 -22.03 -19.30 0.13
N SER A 401 -22.58 -18.18 -0.33
CA SER A 401 -21.84 -16.92 -0.54
C SER A 401 -20.58 -17.11 -1.41
N CYS A 402 -20.78 -17.55 -2.66
CA CYS A 402 -19.72 -17.93 -3.61
C CYS A 402 -18.49 -16.99 -3.60
N LEU A 403 -18.72 -15.67 -3.73
CA LEU A 403 -17.67 -14.64 -3.59
C LEU A 403 -17.31 -14.44 -2.12
N ARG A 404 -16.26 -15.10 -1.64
CA ARG A 404 -15.85 -15.17 -0.22
C ARG A 404 -14.40 -14.80 0.06
N ASP A 405 -13.73 -14.30 -0.97
CA ASP A 405 -12.32 -13.93 -0.97
C ASP A 405 -12.01 -12.61 -0.26
N ALA A 406 -10.71 -12.31 -0.21
CA ALA A 406 -10.14 -11.08 0.31
C ALA A 406 -10.71 -9.81 -0.34
N MET A 407 -11.10 -9.85 -1.63
CA MET A 407 -11.72 -8.72 -2.31
C MET A 407 -13.06 -8.37 -1.66
N SER A 408 -13.89 -9.37 -1.37
CA SER A 408 -15.16 -9.15 -0.68
C SER A 408 -15.00 -8.78 0.80
N THR A 409 -14.07 -9.43 1.51
CA THR A 409 -13.98 -9.29 2.97
C THR A 409 -13.15 -8.10 3.42
N ARG A 410 -12.12 -7.72 2.67
CA ARG A 410 -11.21 -6.61 3.03
C ARG A 410 -11.52 -5.32 2.27
N HIS A 411 -12.10 -5.43 1.07
CA HIS A 411 -12.37 -4.29 0.20
C HIS A 411 -13.86 -4.08 -0.08
N GLY A 412 -14.74 -4.89 0.51
CA GLY A 412 -16.19 -4.75 0.36
C GLY A 412 -16.69 -4.93 -1.08
N MET A 413 -15.91 -5.61 -1.94
CA MET A 413 -16.30 -5.81 -3.33
C MET A 413 -17.45 -6.83 -3.44
N THR A 414 -18.35 -6.56 -4.39
CA THR A 414 -19.45 -7.44 -4.78
C THR A 414 -19.26 -7.94 -6.21
N CYS A 415 -20.08 -8.92 -6.61
CA CYS A 415 -20.05 -9.50 -7.95
C CYS A 415 -20.08 -8.41 -9.05
N GLN A 416 -20.87 -7.36 -8.83
CA GLN A 416 -21.08 -6.27 -9.79
C GLN A 416 -19.84 -5.40 -9.97
N ASN A 417 -18.93 -5.31 -8.99
CA ASN A 417 -17.70 -4.55 -9.16
C ASN A 417 -16.78 -5.15 -10.22
N CYS A 418 -16.88 -6.46 -10.47
CA CYS A 418 -16.05 -7.17 -11.45
C CYS A 418 -16.83 -7.51 -12.74
N HIS A 419 -18.09 -7.94 -12.60
CA HIS A 419 -18.90 -8.42 -13.73
C HIS A 419 -19.87 -7.38 -14.30
N GLY A 420 -20.15 -6.30 -13.56
CA GLY A 420 -21.23 -5.36 -13.87
C GLY A 420 -22.60 -5.85 -13.41
N SER A 421 -23.65 -5.11 -13.78
CA SER A 421 -25.04 -5.51 -13.54
C SER A 421 -25.44 -6.74 -14.36
N VAL A 422 -26.56 -7.38 -14.02
CA VAL A 422 -27.13 -8.49 -14.82
C VAL A 422 -27.39 -8.04 -16.28
N THR A 423 -27.80 -6.79 -16.47
CA THR A 423 -27.97 -6.18 -17.80
C THR A 423 -26.63 -6.02 -18.52
N ASP A 424 -25.58 -5.58 -17.82
CA ASP A 424 -24.23 -5.44 -18.40
C ASP A 424 -23.67 -6.79 -18.83
N VAL A 425 -23.86 -7.84 -18.02
CA VAL A 425 -23.46 -9.20 -18.36
C VAL A 425 -24.18 -9.67 -19.63
N GLY A 426 -25.51 -9.55 -19.69
CA GLY A 426 -26.29 -9.94 -20.88
C GLY A 426 -25.88 -9.16 -22.14
N THR A 427 -25.67 -7.85 -22.01
CA THR A 427 -25.27 -6.97 -23.11
C THR A 427 -23.85 -7.26 -23.59
N SER A 428 -22.90 -7.48 -22.68
CA SER A 428 -21.52 -7.81 -23.02
C SER A 428 -21.43 -9.10 -23.85
N ILE A 429 -22.24 -10.12 -23.51
CA ILE A 429 -22.27 -11.39 -24.24
C ILE A 429 -22.88 -11.19 -25.64
N ALA A 430 -23.96 -10.42 -25.73
CA ALA A 430 -24.56 -10.07 -27.03
C ALA A 430 -23.60 -9.28 -27.93
N ASN A 431 -22.67 -8.53 -27.34
CA ASN A 431 -21.61 -7.80 -28.03
C ASN A 431 -20.34 -8.65 -28.28
N GLY A 432 -20.40 -9.97 -28.06
CA GLY A 432 -19.35 -10.92 -28.44
C GLY A 432 -18.50 -11.46 -27.29
N ARG A 433 -18.72 -11.04 -26.04
CA ARG A 433 -18.04 -11.66 -24.89
C ARG A 433 -18.42 -13.15 -24.80
N GLN A 434 -17.44 -14.02 -24.58
CA GLN A 434 -17.64 -15.46 -24.41
C GLN A 434 -17.58 -15.86 -22.92
N PRO A 435 -18.72 -16.20 -22.27
CA PRO A 435 -18.74 -16.68 -20.89
C PRO A 435 -17.82 -17.90 -20.69
N TRP A 436 -17.23 -18.05 -19.50
CA TRP A 436 -16.26 -19.10 -19.14
C TRP A 436 -14.92 -19.09 -19.87
N LEU A 437 -14.83 -18.38 -21.00
CA LEU A 437 -13.60 -18.21 -21.78
C LEU A 437 -13.03 -16.79 -21.62
N GLN A 438 -13.84 -15.84 -21.15
CA GLN A 438 -13.47 -14.45 -20.88
C GLN A 438 -14.07 -13.99 -19.54
N GLU A 439 -13.19 -13.70 -18.59
CA GLU A 439 -13.51 -13.38 -17.20
C GLU A 439 -12.82 -12.08 -16.77
N PRO A 440 -13.23 -11.46 -15.65
CA PRO A 440 -12.52 -10.32 -15.08
C PRO A 440 -11.04 -10.63 -14.89
N SER A 441 -10.18 -9.67 -15.26
CA SER A 441 -8.73 -9.80 -15.21
C SER A 441 -8.16 -9.07 -14.00
N CYS A 442 -7.24 -9.72 -13.29
CA CYS A 442 -6.44 -9.13 -12.23
C CYS A 442 -5.64 -7.93 -12.77
N GLY A 443 -5.15 -8.05 -14.01
CA GLY A 443 -4.34 -7.04 -14.70
C GLY A 443 -5.09 -5.81 -15.20
N ALA A 444 -6.43 -5.76 -15.03
CA ALA A 444 -7.21 -4.62 -15.47
C ALA A 444 -6.76 -3.32 -14.76
N ALA A 445 -6.83 -2.18 -15.46
CA ALA A 445 -6.33 -0.90 -14.96
C ALA A 445 -7.08 -0.40 -13.70
N GLN A 446 -8.36 -0.74 -13.59
CA GLN A 446 -9.17 -0.49 -12.39
C GLN A 446 -8.95 -1.50 -11.26
N CYS A 447 -8.07 -2.49 -11.47
CA CYS A 447 -7.73 -3.54 -10.50
C CYS A 447 -6.24 -3.41 -10.13
N HIS A 448 -5.42 -4.43 -10.43
CA HIS A 448 -4.02 -4.47 -10.00
C HIS A 448 -3.04 -3.96 -11.08
N GLY A 449 -3.50 -3.76 -12.32
CA GLY A 449 -2.65 -3.33 -13.43
C GLY A 449 -1.66 -4.40 -13.92
N ALA A 450 -0.86 -4.05 -14.93
CA ALA A 450 -0.09 -5.01 -15.72
C ALA A 450 0.87 -5.92 -14.93
N ARG A 451 1.39 -5.45 -13.78
CA ARG A 451 2.32 -6.22 -12.93
C ARG A 451 1.71 -7.48 -12.30
N TYR A 452 0.38 -7.51 -12.20
CA TYR A 452 -0.38 -8.62 -11.61
C TYR A 452 -1.32 -9.26 -12.64
N ALA A 453 -1.06 -9.00 -13.93
CA ALA A 453 -1.86 -9.56 -15.00
C ALA A 453 -1.64 -11.07 -15.13
N GLU A 454 -2.71 -11.75 -15.51
CA GLU A 454 -2.67 -13.10 -16.05
C GLU A 454 -1.75 -13.20 -17.27
N GLN A 455 -1.33 -14.42 -17.60
CA GLN A 455 -0.60 -14.64 -18.84
C GLN A 455 -1.49 -14.22 -20.04
N PRO A 456 -0.93 -13.62 -21.11
CA PRO A 456 -1.72 -13.18 -22.24
C PRO A 456 -2.60 -14.29 -22.82
N GLY A 457 -3.91 -14.04 -22.90
CA GLY A 457 -4.89 -14.99 -23.42
C GLY A 457 -5.25 -16.14 -22.48
N GLN A 458 -4.74 -16.14 -21.24
CA GLN A 458 -5.08 -17.11 -20.22
C GLN A 458 -6.00 -16.50 -19.15
N LEU A 459 -6.81 -17.35 -18.55
CA LEU A 459 -7.61 -17.00 -17.38
C LEU A 459 -6.77 -17.15 -16.11
N TYR A 460 -7.18 -16.50 -15.03
CA TYR A 460 -6.51 -16.56 -13.73
C TYR A 460 -6.24 -18.02 -13.30
N ARG A 461 -7.26 -18.88 -13.38
CA ARG A 461 -7.17 -20.30 -13.01
C ARG A 461 -6.16 -21.14 -13.83
N ASN A 462 -5.80 -20.66 -15.02
CA ASN A 462 -4.87 -21.34 -15.93
C ASN A 462 -3.51 -20.64 -16.02
N SER A 463 -3.38 -19.44 -15.46
CA SER A 463 -2.18 -18.62 -15.55
C SER A 463 -1.12 -19.10 -14.57
N LYS A 464 0.13 -18.95 -15.00
CA LYS A 464 1.32 -19.35 -14.24
C LYS A 464 2.27 -18.17 -14.06
N GLY A 465 2.97 -18.17 -12.93
CA GLY A 465 4.04 -17.25 -12.57
C GLY A 465 5.17 -17.96 -11.82
N HIS A 466 6.18 -17.21 -11.37
CA HIS A 466 7.24 -17.64 -10.43
C HIS A 466 7.63 -19.12 -10.47
N GLY A 467 8.46 -19.51 -11.45
CA GLY A 467 8.94 -20.89 -11.57
C GLY A 467 7.90 -21.89 -12.11
N GLY A 468 6.80 -21.42 -12.70
CA GLY A 468 5.74 -22.26 -13.27
C GLY A 468 4.60 -22.61 -12.30
N MET A 469 4.57 -21.95 -11.14
CA MET A 469 3.47 -22.06 -10.19
C MET A 469 2.19 -21.47 -10.77
N PHE A 470 1.06 -22.18 -10.65
CA PHE A 470 -0.24 -21.62 -11.01
C PHE A 470 -0.59 -20.47 -10.06
N CYS A 471 -1.25 -19.44 -10.57
CA CYS A 471 -1.75 -18.33 -9.75
C CYS A 471 -2.60 -18.87 -8.59
N SER A 472 -3.47 -19.86 -8.87
CA SER A 472 -4.34 -20.46 -7.86
C SER A 472 -3.61 -21.27 -6.79
N ALA A 473 -2.42 -21.80 -7.07
CA ALA A 473 -1.63 -22.50 -6.08
C ALA A 473 -1.11 -21.54 -4.98
N CYS A 474 -0.80 -20.29 -5.34
CA CYS A 474 -0.33 -19.29 -4.36
C CYS A 474 -1.47 -18.50 -3.71
N HIS A 475 -2.43 -18.06 -4.54
CA HIS A 475 -3.46 -17.08 -4.15
C HIS A 475 -4.80 -17.72 -3.76
N GLY A 476 -5.03 -19.00 -4.08
CA GLY A 476 -6.33 -19.66 -3.91
C GLY A 476 -7.16 -19.69 -5.20
N GLU A 477 -8.35 -20.23 -5.11
CA GLU A 477 -9.25 -20.39 -6.25
C GLU A 477 -10.03 -19.10 -6.60
N PRO A 478 -10.53 -18.93 -7.84
CA PRO A 478 -11.40 -17.79 -8.17
C PRO A 478 -12.54 -17.65 -7.16
N HIS A 479 -12.90 -16.42 -6.77
CA HIS A 479 -13.92 -16.16 -5.72
C HIS A 479 -13.56 -16.61 -4.30
N ALA A 480 -12.43 -17.29 -4.09
CA ALA A 480 -11.88 -17.64 -2.77
C ALA A 480 -10.38 -17.29 -2.63
N ILE A 481 -9.95 -16.22 -3.30
CA ILE A 481 -8.62 -15.63 -3.13
C ILE A 481 -8.36 -15.33 -1.66
N LEU A 482 -7.22 -15.78 -1.17
CA LEU A 482 -6.92 -15.81 0.25
C LEU A 482 -6.52 -14.42 0.76
N THR A 483 -6.86 -14.04 1.99
CA THR A 483 -7.59 -14.80 3.01
C THR A 483 -9.10 -14.81 2.75
N SER A 484 -9.69 -16.02 2.71
CA SER A 484 -11.14 -16.19 2.61
C SER A 484 -11.81 -16.05 3.98
N ARG A 485 -13.09 -15.62 4.03
CA ARG A 485 -13.88 -15.69 5.27
C ARG A 485 -14.25 -17.11 5.69
N ILE A 486 -14.19 -18.07 4.78
CA ILE A 486 -14.45 -19.47 5.10
C ILE A 486 -13.16 -20.10 5.60
N ALA A 487 -13.16 -20.50 6.88
CA ALA A 487 -11.97 -21.03 7.55
C ALA A 487 -11.35 -22.23 6.80
N ARG A 488 -12.16 -23.08 6.16
CA ARG A 488 -11.71 -24.27 5.43
C ARG A 488 -10.83 -23.94 4.23
N ASP A 489 -11.09 -22.83 3.52
CA ASP A 489 -10.21 -22.39 2.41
C ASP A 489 -8.80 -22.04 2.91
N ASN A 490 -8.69 -21.56 4.15
CA ASN A 490 -7.42 -21.11 4.72
C ASN A 490 -6.56 -22.25 5.29
N VAL A 491 -7.13 -23.45 5.52
CA VAL A 491 -6.47 -24.56 6.23
C VAL A 491 -5.15 -24.97 5.57
N GLN A 492 -5.15 -25.13 4.25
CA GLN A 492 -3.95 -25.52 3.50
C GLN A 492 -2.83 -24.48 3.69
N ASN A 493 -3.13 -23.20 3.49
CA ASN A 493 -2.11 -22.16 3.56
C ASN A 493 -1.62 -21.93 4.99
N ILE A 494 -2.50 -22.01 6.00
CA ILE A 494 -2.07 -22.01 7.40
C ILE A 494 -1.08 -23.15 7.66
N ALA A 495 -1.34 -24.36 7.15
CA ALA A 495 -0.42 -25.49 7.32
C ALA A 495 0.92 -25.34 6.57
N LEU A 496 0.97 -24.50 5.53
CA LEU A 496 2.15 -24.27 4.68
C LEU A 496 3.01 -23.09 5.15
N GLN A 497 2.43 -22.07 5.79
CA GLN A 497 3.15 -20.85 6.16
C GLN A 497 2.82 -20.30 7.56
N SER A 498 2.10 -21.06 8.38
CA SER A 498 1.68 -20.72 9.76
C SER A 498 0.62 -19.62 9.90
N GLN A 499 0.15 -19.03 8.80
CA GLN A 499 -0.88 -17.99 8.82
C GLN A 499 -1.82 -18.08 7.59
N PRO A 500 -3.05 -17.56 7.68
CA PRO A 500 -3.94 -17.50 6.52
C PRO A 500 -3.45 -16.46 5.50
N GLY A 501 -3.90 -16.59 4.25
CA GLY A 501 -3.57 -15.67 3.17
C GLY A 501 -2.78 -16.32 2.03
N THR A 502 -2.52 -15.52 0.99
CA THR A 502 -1.65 -15.89 -0.13
C THR A 502 -0.30 -16.37 0.38
N LEU A 503 0.26 -17.40 -0.24
CA LEU A 503 1.59 -17.89 0.10
C LEU A 503 2.64 -16.80 -0.13
N SER A 504 3.27 -16.33 0.95
CA SER A 504 4.32 -15.31 0.93
C SER A 504 5.59 -15.75 1.66
N ARG A 505 5.58 -16.91 2.32
CA ARG A 505 6.75 -17.47 3.00
C ARG A 505 7.68 -18.20 2.04
N CYS A 506 8.79 -17.59 1.66
CA CYS A 506 9.71 -18.17 0.67
C CYS A 506 10.23 -19.55 1.07
N ILE A 507 10.58 -19.75 2.35
CA ILE A 507 11.14 -21.02 2.85
C ILE A 507 10.18 -22.21 2.70
N THR A 508 8.87 -21.99 2.50
CA THR A 508 7.90 -23.06 2.23
C THR A 508 8.28 -23.87 1.00
N CYS A 509 8.78 -23.22 -0.06
CA CYS A 509 9.20 -23.91 -1.29
C CYS A 509 10.71 -23.87 -1.48
N HIS A 510 11.39 -22.81 -1.03
CA HIS A 510 12.82 -22.60 -1.28
C HIS A 510 13.74 -23.23 -0.22
N GLY A 511 13.22 -23.63 0.94
CA GLY A 511 14.01 -24.15 2.07
C GLY A 511 14.88 -23.11 2.77
N VAL A 512 15.27 -22.05 2.06
CA VAL A 512 15.97 -20.86 2.54
C VAL A 512 15.28 -19.59 2.02
N THR A 513 15.53 -18.46 2.65
CA THR A 513 15.04 -17.17 2.16
C THR A 513 15.94 -16.72 1.00
N PRO A 514 15.42 -16.58 -0.24
CA PRO A 514 16.22 -16.12 -1.36
C PRO A 514 16.62 -14.65 -1.23
N ASN A 515 17.80 -14.28 -1.72
CA ASN A 515 18.29 -12.89 -1.73
C ASN A 515 17.72 -12.03 -2.89
N GLY A 516 16.94 -12.63 -3.78
CA GLY A 516 16.37 -11.97 -4.96
C GLY A 516 14.89 -11.62 -4.78
N PRO A 517 14.35 -10.74 -5.65
CA PRO A 517 12.92 -10.45 -5.66
C PRO A 517 12.12 -11.72 -5.95
N GLY A 518 11.06 -11.91 -5.15
CA GLY A 518 10.07 -12.95 -5.31
C GLY A 518 9.00 -12.58 -6.35
N PRO A 519 7.86 -13.30 -6.36
CA PRO A 519 6.74 -12.97 -7.23
C PRO A 519 6.25 -11.53 -6.99
N HIS A 520 5.93 -10.80 -8.06
CA HIS A 520 5.52 -9.39 -8.01
C HIS A 520 6.53 -8.50 -7.26
N ASP A 521 7.82 -8.82 -7.41
CA ASP A 521 8.96 -8.21 -6.71
C ASP A 521 8.77 -8.07 -5.19
N ILE A 522 8.07 -9.03 -4.57
CA ILE A 522 8.07 -9.18 -3.12
C ILE A 522 9.50 -9.48 -2.69
N ILE A 523 10.12 -8.58 -1.94
CA ILE A 523 11.47 -8.77 -1.41
C ILE A 523 11.33 -9.16 0.06
N THR A 524 11.95 -10.26 0.47
CA THR A 524 12.00 -10.66 1.89
C THR A 524 13.21 -10.05 2.56
N GLY A 525 12.97 -9.28 3.62
CA GLY A 525 13.99 -8.55 4.38
C GLY A 525 13.96 -7.06 4.09
N ASP A 526 14.20 -6.27 5.13
CA ASP A 526 14.37 -4.82 5.10
C ASP A 526 15.62 -4.46 4.27
N GLN A 527 15.48 -3.58 3.27
CA GLN A 527 16.58 -3.06 2.47
C GLN A 527 16.84 -1.59 2.82
N PRO A 528 18.09 -1.11 2.78
CA PRO A 528 18.32 0.31 2.98
C PRO A 528 17.59 1.13 1.90
N PRO A 529 17.06 2.31 2.25
CA PRO A 529 16.54 3.23 1.24
C PRO A 529 17.69 3.62 0.32
N ILE A 530 17.41 3.93 -0.94
CA ILE A 530 18.43 4.31 -1.93
C ILE A 530 18.32 5.81 -2.19
N LEU A 531 19.38 6.57 -1.92
CA LEU A 531 19.48 7.99 -2.29
C LEU A 531 19.75 8.13 -3.80
N ALA A 532 19.00 9.02 -4.46
CA ALA A 532 19.31 9.40 -5.83
C ALA A 532 20.59 10.24 -5.86
N THR A 533 21.60 9.79 -6.63
CA THR A 533 22.91 10.43 -6.72
C THR A 533 22.82 11.92 -7.08
N ILE A 534 23.54 12.76 -6.35
CA ILE A 534 23.60 14.20 -6.57
C ILE A 534 25.02 14.58 -7.03
N PRO A 535 25.19 15.06 -8.28
CA PRO A 535 26.51 15.44 -8.77
C PRO A 535 27.04 16.68 -8.02
N PRO A 536 28.37 16.92 -8.05
CA PRO A 536 28.96 18.12 -7.45
C PRO A 536 28.30 19.41 -7.95
N GLN A 537 28.09 20.36 -7.03
CA GLN A 537 27.42 21.62 -7.29
C GLN A 537 28.39 22.80 -7.13
N SER A 538 28.01 23.95 -7.69
CA SER A 538 28.74 25.21 -7.49
C SER A 538 27.77 26.38 -7.38
N VAL A 539 28.10 27.34 -6.53
CA VAL A 539 27.32 28.56 -6.32
C VAL A 539 28.26 29.75 -6.13
N HIS A 540 27.88 30.91 -6.63
CA HIS A 540 28.67 32.13 -6.44
C HIS A 540 28.39 32.74 -5.06
N VAL A 541 29.37 33.48 -4.54
CA VAL A 541 29.16 34.32 -3.35
C VAL A 541 27.95 35.25 -3.56
N GLY A 542 27.02 35.25 -2.61
CA GLY A 542 25.76 36.01 -2.65
C GLY A 542 24.65 35.39 -3.51
N GLY A 543 24.88 34.23 -4.11
CA GLY A 543 23.88 33.49 -4.89
C GLY A 543 22.99 32.59 -4.02
N HIS A 544 21.99 31.97 -4.64
CA HIS A 544 21.09 30.99 -4.03
C HIS A 544 21.26 29.63 -4.71
N LEU A 545 21.45 28.57 -3.91
CA LEU A 545 21.49 27.18 -4.38
C LEU A 545 20.36 26.38 -3.75
N GLY A 546 19.49 25.80 -4.58
CA GLY A 546 18.45 24.85 -4.17
C GLY A 546 18.71 23.48 -4.79
N ILE A 547 18.80 22.43 -3.96
CA ILE A 547 18.99 21.05 -4.39
C ILE A 547 17.80 20.24 -3.91
N ARG A 548 17.14 19.54 -4.84
CA ARG A 548 16.11 18.56 -4.51
C ARG A 548 16.78 17.22 -4.20
N VAL A 549 16.48 16.65 -3.04
CA VAL A 549 16.96 15.33 -2.61
C VAL A 549 15.81 14.35 -2.67
N THR A 550 16.05 13.18 -3.26
CA THR A 550 15.06 12.11 -3.35
C THR A 550 15.67 10.77 -2.99
N ALA A 551 14.90 9.94 -2.27
CA ALA A 551 15.25 8.57 -1.97
C ALA A 551 14.03 7.67 -2.21
N THR A 552 14.28 6.40 -2.52
CA THR A 552 13.25 5.38 -2.68
C THR A 552 13.62 4.14 -1.89
N ASP A 553 12.63 3.50 -1.31
CA ASP A 553 12.80 2.29 -0.52
C ASP A 553 12.10 1.12 -1.23
N ALA A 554 12.79 -0.01 -1.35
CA ALA A 554 12.27 -1.15 -2.10
C ALA A 554 11.14 -1.89 -1.35
N ASN A 555 11.12 -1.77 -0.02
CA ASN A 555 10.09 -2.31 0.87
C ASN A 555 8.92 -1.32 1.04
N SER A 556 9.04 -0.11 0.49
CA SER A 556 8.10 1.01 0.66
C SER A 556 7.98 1.48 2.11
N ASP A 557 9.04 1.31 2.89
CA ASP A 557 9.09 1.78 4.26
C ASP A 557 9.17 3.32 4.34
N PRO A 558 8.67 3.96 5.41
CA PRO A 558 8.76 5.41 5.57
C PRO A 558 10.21 5.90 5.64
N ILE A 559 10.60 6.74 4.68
CA ILE A 559 11.94 7.31 4.61
C ILE A 559 11.99 8.65 5.34
N THR A 560 12.95 8.81 6.23
CA THR A 560 13.36 10.09 6.81
C THR A 560 14.64 10.58 6.14
N LEU A 561 14.65 11.83 5.68
CA LEU A 561 15.85 12.46 5.11
C LEU A 561 16.48 13.40 6.14
N THR A 562 17.80 13.32 6.29
CA THR A 562 18.57 14.26 7.11
C THR A 562 19.83 14.72 6.39
N ALA A 563 20.31 15.90 6.77
CA ALA A 563 21.57 16.44 6.30
C ALA A 563 22.48 16.77 7.49
N GLN A 564 23.77 16.44 7.35
CA GLN A 564 24.83 16.76 8.30
C GLN A 564 25.91 17.57 7.59
N LEU A 565 26.77 18.23 8.37
CA LEU A 565 27.86 19.08 7.85
C LEU A 565 27.35 20.26 7.00
N LEU A 566 26.18 20.80 7.35
CA LEU A 566 25.63 21.97 6.67
C LEU A 566 26.53 23.19 6.92
N PRO A 567 27.04 23.87 5.87
CA PRO A 567 27.74 25.13 6.04
C PRO A 567 26.80 26.22 6.57
N LEU A 568 27.36 27.32 7.07
CA LEU A 568 26.57 28.47 7.52
C LEU A 568 25.62 28.93 6.39
N HIS A 569 24.42 29.42 6.70
CA HIS A 569 23.42 29.80 5.68
C HIS A 569 22.92 28.66 4.78
N ALA A 570 23.21 27.40 5.10
CA ALA A 570 22.52 26.25 4.54
C ALA A 570 21.45 25.74 5.51
N SER A 571 20.35 25.25 4.94
CA SER A 571 19.26 24.60 5.68
C SER A 571 18.70 23.43 4.88
N PHE A 572 18.23 22.41 5.59
CA PHE A 572 17.63 21.22 4.99
C PHE A 572 16.23 21.02 5.53
N SER A 573 15.29 20.72 4.65
CA SER A 573 13.92 20.35 5.00
C SER A 573 13.56 18.99 4.42
N ASP A 574 13.08 18.10 5.29
CA ASP A 574 12.44 16.86 4.86
C ASP A 574 10.96 17.13 4.60
N SER A 575 10.47 16.75 3.42
CA SER A 575 9.05 16.87 3.07
C SER A 575 8.28 15.58 3.41
N THR A 576 8.97 14.58 3.98
CA THR A 576 8.53 13.20 4.23
C THR A 576 8.24 12.41 2.94
N GLY A 577 8.25 11.08 3.01
CA GLY A 577 8.00 10.21 1.85
C GLY A 577 9.17 10.15 0.86
N GLY A 578 10.40 10.33 1.35
CA GLY A 578 11.61 10.23 0.53
C GLY A 578 11.90 11.44 -0.34
N VAL A 579 11.31 12.62 -0.07
CA VAL A 579 11.59 13.86 -0.81
C VAL A 579 11.96 14.98 0.16
N GLY A 580 13.07 15.67 -0.10
CA GLY A 580 13.57 16.78 0.72
C GLY A 580 14.23 17.87 -0.12
N GLY A 581 14.60 18.96 0.54
CA GLY A 581 15.23 20.12 -0.09
C GLY A 581 16.39 20.66 0.75
N LEU A 582 17.52 20.90 0.10
CA LEU A 582 18.65 21.66 0.64
C LEU A 582 18.64 23.05 0.01
N THR A 583 18.69 24.10 0.82
CA THR A 583 18.93 25.47 0.37
C THR A 583 20.23 26.00 0.95
N PHE A 584 21.01 26.75 0.17
CA PHE A 584 22.27 27.33 0.59
C PHE A 584 22.50 28.70 -0.05
N ASP A 585 22.62 29.73 0.79
CA ASP A 585 22.86 31.14 0.43
C ASP A 585 24.23 31.62 0.93
N PRO A 586 25.34 31.27 0.25
CA PRO A 586 26.69 31.52 0.76
C PRO A 586 27.10 33.00 0.69
N ASP A 587 27.89 33.43 1.67
CA ASP A 587 28.55 34.74 1.64
C ASP A 587 30.06 34.64 1.33
N SER A 588 30.74 35.80 1.33
CA SER A 588 32.17 35.91 0.99
C SER A 588 33.10 35.17 1.95
N THR A 589 32.65 34.82 3.16
CA THR A 589 33.43 34.06 4.15
C THR A 589 33.43 32.56 3.86
N GLN A 590 32.55 32.10 2.96
CA GLN A 590 32.31 30.69 2.69
C GLN A 590 32.92 30.24 1.36
N VAL A 591 33.86 30.98 0.78
CA VAL A 591 34.54 30.63 -0.47
C VAL A 591 35.34 29.33 -0.32
N GLY A 592 35.24 28.45 -1.31
CA GLY A 592 35.92 27.16 -1.35
C GLY A 592 34.96 25.96 -1.35
N PRO A 593 35.51 24.74 -1.29
CA PRO A 593 34.70 23.52 -1.29
C PRO A 593 34.06 23.25 0.07
N HIS A 594 32.80 22.85 0.05
CA HIS A 594 32.03 22.35 1.20
C HIS A 594 31.56 20.94 0.89
N SER A 595 31.61 20.04 1.87
CA SER A 595 31.13 18.67 1.72
C SER A 595 29.99 18.43 2.70
N ILE A 596 28.79 18.24 2.15
CA ILE A 596 27.57 17.99 2.92
C ILE A 596 27.28 16.50 2.87
N ARG A 597 26.86 15.93 4.00
CA ARG A 597 26.44 14.53 4.09
C ARG A 597 24.92 14.45 4.08
N LEU A 598 24.37 13.77 3.08
CA LEU A 598 22.95 13.45 3.01
C LEU A 598 22.74 12.00 3.46
N ILE A 599 21.64 11.77 4.18
CA ILE A 599 21.30 10.48 4.76
C ILE A 599 19.82 10.23 4.50
N ALA A 600 19.51 9.11 3.84
CA ALA A 600 18.18 8.53 3.85
C ALA A 600 18.18 7.38 4.84
N SER A 601 17.28 7.42 5.81
CA SER A 601 17.10 6.35 6.78
C SER A 601 15.68 5.79 6.71
N SER A 602 15.59 4.48 6.71
CA SER A 602 14.36 3.70 6.89
C SER A 602 14.60 2.76 8.05
N THR A 603 13.64 2.60 8.97
CA THR A 603 13.72 1.62 10.08
C THR A 603 15.09 1.60 10.81
N THR A 604 15.96 0.63 10.50
CA THR A 604 17.34 0.48 11.05
C THR A 604 18.44 0.63 10.01
N LEU A 605 18.08 0.82 8.74
CA LEU A 605 19.00 0.85 7.60
C LEU A 605 19.07 2.26 7.00
N ALA A 606 20.22 2.60 6.42
CA ALA A 606 20.42 3.91 5.83
C ALA A 606 21.38 3.86 4.65
N ASP A 607 21.14 4.73 3.67
CA ASP A 607 22.07 5.07 2.61
C ASP A 607 22.54 6.51 2.78
N THR A 608 23.80 6.75 2.44
CA THR A 608 24.46 8.02 2.71
C THR A 608 25.33 8.47 1.55
N GLU A 609 25.22 9.74 1.19
CA GLU A 609 25.98 10.35 0.09
C GLU A 609 26.69 11.62 0.56
N MET A 610 27.92 11.83 0.06
CA MET A 610 28.67 13.08 0.25
C MET A 610 28.55 13.95 -0.99
N VAL A 611 27.95 15.13 -0.87
CA VAL A 611 27.79 16.09 -1.95
C VAL A 611 28.81 17.23 -1.80
N SER A 612 29.63 17.44 -2.83
CA SER A 612 30.59 18.54 -2.88
C SER A 612 29.94 19.79 -3.47
N ILE A 613 30.02 20.91 -2.76
CA ILE A 613 29.53 22.22 -3.19
C ILE A 613 30.70 23.21 -3.20
N SER A 614 31.02 23.77 -4.36
CA SER A 614 32.08 24.79 -4.50
C SER A 614 31.49 26.20 -4.48
N VAL A 615 31.83 26.99 -3.47
CA VAL A 615 31.52 28.42 -3.44
C VAL A 615 32.65 29.18 -4.12
N ILE A 616 32.34 29.89 -5.20
CA ILE A 616 33.34 30.56 -6.03
C ILE A 616 33.24 32.09 -5.97
N THR A 617 34.40 32.74 -5.92
CA THR A 617 34.52 34.21 -6.00
C THR A 617 34.44 34.68 -7.44
N GLY A 618 33.52 35.59 -7.71
CA GLY A 618 33.33 36.20 -9.02
C GLY A 618 31.85 36.43 -9.31
N GLY A 619 31.24 37.45 -8.71
CA GLY A 619 29.98 37.96 -9.24
C GLY A 619 30.20 38.43 -10.69
N PRO A 620 29.24 38.23 -11.61
CA PRO A 620 29.47 38.44 -13.03
C PRO A 620 29.62 39.94 -13.28
N GLY A 621 30.84 40.40 -13.55
CA GLY A 621 30.98 41.66 -14.25
C GLY A 621 30.39 41.51 -15.64
N CYS A 622 29.59 42.48 -16.07
CA CYS A 622 28.71 42.30 -17.21
C CYS A 622 29.45 42.37 -18.54
N SER A 623 29.41 41.27 -19.29
CA SER A 623 29.84 41.25 -20.68
C SER A 623 28.71 41.78 -21.57
N TYR A 624 28.81 43.03 -22.01
CA TYR A 624 27.85 43.62 -22.93
C TYR A 624 28.51 44.64 -23.85
N VAL A 625 27.87 44.94 -24.99
CA VAL A 625 28.29 46.00 -25.91
C VAL A 625 27.45 47.24 -25.63
N VAL A 626 28.12 48.39 -25.41
CA VAL A 626 27.42 49.66 -25.11
C VAL A 626 26.55 50.06 -26.31
N GLY A 627 25.26 50.25 -26.09
CA GLY A 627 24.27 50.63 -27.10
C GLY A 627 23.58 49.45 -27.81
N ASP A 628 24.03 48.21 -27.64
CA ASP A 628 23.42 47.01 -28.23
C ASP A 628 22.19 46.56 -27.42
N ALA A 629 21.11 47.33 -27.51
CA ALA A 629 19.87 47.09 -26.75
C ALA A 629 19.13 45.84 -27.23
N ASN A 630 19.34 45.40 -28.49
CA ASN A 630 18.66 44.24 -29.06
C ASN A 630 19.48 42.93 -29.02
N GLY A 631 20.72 42.96 -28.51
CA GLY A 631 21.55 41.77 -28.35
C GLY A 631 22.21 41.25 -29.63
N SER A 632 22.35 42.08 -30.65
CA SER A 632 22.92 41.71 -31.96
C SER A 632 24.45 41.63 -31.99
N GLY A 633 25.12 42.12 -30.95
CA GLY A 633 26.57 42.28 -30.86
C GLY A 633 27.10 43.57 -31.50
N THR A 634 26.23 44.44 -32.03
CA THR A 634 26.63 45.69 -32.70
C THR A 634 25.69 46.83 -32.38
N PHE A 635 26.21 48.05 -32.17
CA PHE A 635 25.39 49.24 -31.92
C PHE A 635 24.99 49.95 -33.24
N THR A 636 23.72 49.87 -33.62
CA THR A 636 23.18 50.39 -34.90
C THR A 636 21.84 51.15 -34.72
N GLY A 637 21.29 51.69 -35.81
CA GLY A 637 19.96 52.31 -35.79
C GLY A 637 18.81 51.34 -35.43
N LEU A 638 19.05 50.03 -35.48
CA LEU A 638 18.07 49.03 -35.05
C LEU A 638 17.90 49.02 -33.52
N ASP A 639 18.94 49.34 -32.76
CA ASP A 639 18.90 49.43 -31.30
C ASP A 639 18.06 50.62 -30.82
N VAL A 640 18.06 51.72 -31.59
CA VAL A 640 17.14 52.85 -31.37
C VAL A 640 15.70 52.39 -31.52
N THR A 641 15.41 51.65 -32.61
CA THR A 641 14.05 51.19 -32.91
C THR A 641 13.58 50.16 -31.88
N TYR A 642 14.47 49.26 -31.45
CA TYR A 642 14.21 48.29 -30.38
C TYR A 642 13.92 48.99 -29.05
N SER A 643 14.72 49.99 -28.68
CA SER A 643 14.53 50.77 -27.45
C SER A 643 13.20 51.52 -27.44
N VAL A 644 12.80 52.14 -28.56
CA VAL A 644 11.48 52.78 -28.71
C VAL A 644 10.34 51.76 -28.57
N ARG A 645 10.50 50.56 -29.14
CA ARG A 645 9.50 49.48 -29.03
C ARG A 645 9.38 48.98 -27.59
N TYR A 646 10.49 48.82 -26.89
CA TYR A 646 10.51 48.46 -25.47
C TYR A 646 9.73 49.46 -24.62
N PHE A 647 10.00 50.78 -24.74
CA PHE A 647 9.26 51.81 -24.00
C PHE A 647 7.77 51.92 -24.39
N LYS A 648 7.34 51.24 -25.45
CA LYS A 648 5.93 51.07 -25.84
C LYS A 648 5.32 49.73 -25.39
N GLY A 649 5.99 49.00 -24.49
CA GLY A 649 5.52 47.73 -23.92
C GLY A 649 6.06 46.47 -24.60
N GLY A 650 7.14 46.57 -25.38
CA GLY A 650 7.83 45.41 -25.97
C GLY A 650 8.72 44.64 -24.98
N SER A 651 9.33 43.54 -25.44
CA SER A 651 10.27 42.75 -24.64
C SER A 651 11.46 43.59 -24.13
N PRO A 652 11.92 43.35 -22.89
CA PRO A 652 13.06 44.06 -22.32
C PRO A 652 14.39 43.74 -23.05
N PRO A 653 15.41 44.60 -22.96
CA PRO A 653 16.77 44.28 -23.40
C PRO A 653 17.31 43.00 -22.74
N SER A 654 18.03 42.20 -23.51
CA SER A 654 18.58 40.89 -23.08
C SER A 654 19.73 41.02 -22.08
N TYR A 655 20.47 42.12 -22.12
CA TYR A 655 21.56 42.40 -21.19
C TYR A 655 21.01 43.12 -19.94
N SER A 656 20.51 42.33 -18.99
CA SER A 656 20.17 42.80 -17.65
C SER A 656 21.20 42.34 -16.61
N CYS A 657 21.60 43.25 -15.74
CA CYS A 657 22.65 43.02 -14.76
C CYS A 657 22.33 43.66 -13.42
N GLU A 658 22.69 42.97 -12.34
CA GLU A 658 22.67 43.54 -11.00
C GLU A 658 24.02 44.21 -10.71
N CYS A 659 24.05 45.52 -10.90
CA CYS A 659 25.21 46.34 -10.61
C CYS A 659 24.83 47.16 -9.38
N THR A 660 25.35 46.73 -8.22
CA THR A 660 24.96 47.07 -6.83
C THR A 660 23.77 46.27 -6.27
N PRO A 661 23.82 45.84 -4.99
CA PRO A 661 22.76 45.02 -4.39
C PRO A 661 21.40 45.71 -4.42
N GLY A 662 20.40 45.01 -4.97
CA GLY A 662 19.00 45.44 -4.96
C GLY A 662 18.53 46.21 -6.20
N HIS A 663 19.36 46.36 -7.23
CA HIS A 663 18.99 47.07 -8.47
C HIS A 663 19.41 46.32 -9.75
N ILE A 664 18.42 45.86 -10.53
CA ILE A 664 18.64 45.22 -11.85
C ILE A 664 18.46 46.29 -12.95
N TRP A 665 19.47 46.43 -13.81
CA TRP A 665 19.54 47.46 -14.86
C TRP A 665 19.67 46.85 -16.27
N TYR A 666 19.13 47.54 -17.28
CA TYR A 666 19.34 47.22 -18.70
C TYR A 666 20.60 47.91 -19.24
N VAL A 667 21.76 47.37 -18.86
CA VAL A 667 23.07 48.04 -18.97
C VAL A 667 23.50 48.35 -20.41
N SER A 668 23.08 47.58 -21.41
CA SER A 668 23.39 47.88 -22.81
C SER A 668 22.59 49.04 -23.39
N GLY A 669 21.45 49.38 -22.77
CA GLY A 669 20.57 50.46 -23.21
C GLY A 669 20.96 51.84 -22.68
N ASP A 670 21.70 51.93 -21.58
CA ASP A 670 22.25 53.19 -21.06
C ASP A 670 23.44 53.61 -21.91
N VAL A 671 23.26 54.70 -22.66
CA VAL A 671 24.29 55.24 -23.55
C VAL A 671 24.69 56.66 -23.19
N ASN A 672 24.11 57.23 -22.14
CA ASN A 672 24.41 58.58 -21.66
C ASN A 672 25.15 58.59 -20.31
N GLY A 673 25.43 57.41 -19.74
CA GLY A 673 26.19 57.24 -18.51
C GLY A 673 25.39 57.62 -17.25
N SER A 674 24.06 57.67 -17.34
CA SER A 674 23.19 58.02 -16.21
C SER A 674 23.01 56.89 -15.20
N CYS A 675 23.49 55.70 -15.52
CA CYS A 675 23.18 54.47 -14.81
C CYS A 675 21.67 54.25 -14.72
N THR A 676 20.91 54.62 -15.76
CA THR A 676 19.47 54.33 -15.90
C THR A 676 19.15 54.10 -17.37
N PHE A 677 18.14 53.27 -17.70
CA PHE A 677 17.68 53.12 -19.08
C PHE A 677 16.31 53.77 -19.27
N SER A 678 16.28 54.89 -20.00
CA SER A 678 15.10 55.76 -20.15
C SER A 678 14.93 56.29 -21.57
N GLY A 679 13.87 57.07 -21.82
CA GLY A 679 13.67 57.77 -23.10
C GLY A 679 14.78 58.80 -23.43
N LEU A 680 15.58 59.23 -22.44
CA LEU A 680 16.74 60.09 -22.67
C LEU A 680 17.86 59.35 -23.41
N ASP A 681 18.02 58.05 -23.14
CA ASP A 681 18.99 57.19 -23.82
C ASP A 681 18.65 57.02 -25.30
N VAL A 682 17.36 56.85 -25.63
CA VAL A 682 16.90 56.83 -27.03
C VAL A 682 17.25 58.13 -27.74
N THR A 683 17.03 59.28 -27.09
CA THR A 683 17.37 60.60 -27.64
C THR A 683 18.88 60.73 -27.84
N TYR A 684 19.67 60.21 -26.91
CA TYR A 684 21.12 60.19 -26.98
C TYR A 684 21.63 59.29 -28.11
N MET A 685 21.08 58.10 -28.30
CA MET A 685 21.39 57.21 -29.42
C MET A 685 21.11 57.87 -30.78
N VAL A 686 19.96 58.55 -30.93
CA VAL A 686 19.63 59.30 -32.16
C VAL A 686 20.64 60.44 -32.40
N ARG A 687 21.06 61.13 -31.35
CA ARG A 687 22.06 62.20 -31.45
C ARG A 687 23.43 61.66 -31.85
N TYR A 688 23.84 60.51 -31.31
CA TYR A 688 25.07 59.82 -31.70
C TYR A 688 25.10 59.51 -33.20
N PHE A 689 24.05 58.87 -33.75
CA PHE A 689 23.97 58.58 -35.18
C PHE A 689 23.86 59.81 -36.09
N LYS A 690 23.55 60.99 -35.53
CA LYS A 690 23.59 62.29 -36.23
C LYS A 690 24.94 63.01 -36.10
N GLY A 691 25.99 62.33 -35.62
CA GLY A 691 27.34 62.89 -35.46
C GLY A 691 27.62 63.48 -34.06
N GLY A 692 26.85 63.09 -33.05
CA GLY A 692 27.07 63.47 -31.65
C GLY A 692 28.16 62.64 -30.94
N PRO A 693 28.37 62.87 -29.63
CA PRO A 693 29.34 62.14 -28.83
C PRO A 693 29.06 60.63 -28.77
N ALA A 694 30.13 59.83 -28.56
CA ALA A 694 30.04 58.37 -28.45
C ALA A 694 29.19 57.93 -27.26
N ALA A 695 28.59 56.74 -27.36
CA ALA A 695 27.82 56.13 -26.28
C ALA A 695 28.71 55.91 -25.04
N MET A 696 28.18 56.30 -23.88
CA MET A 696 28.86 56.19 -22.59
C MET A 696 28.15 55.15 -21.73
N PRO A 697 28.84 54.11 -21.24
CA PRO A 697 28.25 53.16 -20.31
C PRO A 697 28.09 53.79 -18.93
N CYS A 698 27.24 53.18 -18.10
CA CYS A 698 27.18 53.47 -16.67
C CYS A 698 28.57 53.32 -16.02
N PRO A 699 29.08 54.36 -15.33
CA PRO A 699 30.37 54.29 -14.63
C PRO A 699 30.44 53.20 -13.55
N ASP A 700 29.30 52.89 -12.93
CA ASP A 700 29.21 51.89 -11.86
C ASP A 700 29.13 50.45 -12.40
N CYS A 701 28.99 50.28 -13.72
CA CYS A 701 28.92 48.96 -14.35
C CYS A 701 29.56 48.94 -15.75
N PRO A 702 30.89 49.12 -15.87
CA PRO A 702 31.56 49.14 -17.16
C PRO A 702 31.57 47.74 -17.83
N PRO A 703 31.47 47.66 -19.17
CA PRO A 703 31.53 46.39 -19.88
C PRO A 703 32.94 45.78 -19.79
N ILE A 704 33.02 44.46 -19.63
CA ILE A 704 34.30 43.75 -19.54
C ILE A 704 34.69 43.20 -20.92
N GLY A 705 35.49 43.96 -21.69
CA GLY A 705 36.17 43.47 -22.91
C GLY A 705 36.17 44.44 -24.11
N LEU A 706 37.39 44.70 -24.62
CA LEU A 706 37.82 45.30 -25.91
C LEU A 706 36.92 46.35 -26.60
N MET A 707 37.44 47.59 -26.66
CA MET A 707 37.01 48.69 -27.54
C MET A 707 36.73 48.23 -28.99
N PRO A 708 35.60 48.61 -29.61
CA PRO A 708 35.47 48.54 -31.05
C PRO A 708 36.19 49.74 -31.69
N LEU A 709 37.15 49.37 -32.54
CA LEU A 709 37.82 50.16 -33.57
C LEU A 709 37.04 51.36 -34.11
N VAL A 710 37.70 52.51 -34.08
CA VAL A 710 37.54 53.56 -35.10
C VAL A 710 37.81 52.92 -36.46
N VAL A 711 36.84 52.97 -37.38
CA VAL A 711 37.14 52.87 -38.82
C VAL A 711 36.37 53.96 -39.59
N PRO A 712 37.03 54.63 -40.55
CA PRO A 712 36.59 55.87 -41.15
C PRO A 712 35.57 55.68 -42.27
N ASN A 713 34.90 56.78 -42.62
CA ASN A 713 34.30 57.01 -43.93
C ASN A 713 35.15 56.42 -45.06
N HIS A 714 34.59 55.50 -45.85
CA HIS A 714 35.14 55.19 -47.17
C HIS A 714 34.06 55.23 -48.25
N LYS A 715 34.15 56.30 -49.05
CA LYS A 715 33.84 56.27 -50.47
C LYS A 715 34.85 55.37 -51.18
N ASN A 716 34.35 54.65 -52.20
CA ASN A 716 34.99 54.24 -53.45
C ASN A 716 36.35 53.50 -53.39
N SER A 717 36.33 52.22 -53.79
CA SER A 717 36.65 51.77 -55.17
C SER A 717 37.43 50.45 -55.24
N LEU A 718 36.92 49.57 -56.12
CA LEU A 718 37.62 48.74 -57.10
C LEU A 718 38.72 47.75 -56.63
N GLY A 719 38.42 46.46 -56.80
CA GLY A 719 38.99 45.73 -57.93
C GLY A 719 39.92 44.55 -57.65
N SER A 720 39.48 43.38 -58.17
CA SER A 720 40.28 42.25 -58.70
C SER A 720 40.99 41.32 -57.70
N SER A 721 41.15 40.01 -57.89
CA SER A 721 40.50 38.95 -58.67
C SER A 721 41.27 37.62 -58.42
N ALA A 722 40.53 36.52 -58.25
CA ALA A 722 40.78 35.14 -58.73
C ALA A 722 42.03 34.29 -58.35
N GLY A 723 41.77 33.00 -58.07
CA GLY A 723 42.68 31.84 -58.18
C GLY A 723 42.66 30.90 -56.94
N ILE A 724 41.75 29.92 -56.79
CA ILE A 724 41.72 28.51 -57.28
C ILE A 724 42.85 27.59 -56.76
N ASN A 725 42.48 26.58 -55.92
CA ASN A 725 42.72 25.11 -56.04
C ASN A 725 42.30 24.44 -54.71
N LEU A 726 41.25 23.59 -54.65
CA LEU A 726 41.11 22.15 -55.01
C LEU A 726 41.75 21.15 -54.02
N GLU A 727 40.85 20.32 -53.42
CA GLU A 727 41.02 19.00 -52.75
C GLU A 727 41.99 18.92 -51.55
N ARG A 728 41.57 18.50 -50.35
CA ARG A 728 40.90 17.25 -49.97
C ARG A 728 40.20 17.37 -48.62
#